data_AF-A0A3M9Z0T8-F1
#
_entry.id   AF-A0A3M9Z0T8-F1
#
_cell.length_a   1.000
_cell.length_b   1.000
_cell.length_c   1.000
_cell.angle_alpha   90.00
_cell.angle_beta   90.00
_cell.angle_gamma   90.00
#
_symmetry.space_group_name_H-M   'P 1'
#
loop_
_entity.id
_entity.type
_entity.pdbx_description
1 polymer ?
#
loop_
_entity_poly.entity_id
_entity_poly.type
_entity_poly.pdbx_seq_one_letter_code
_entity_poly.pdbx_strand_id
1 'polypeptide(L)'
;MTMPIWKLLQADLRDFASTHPSANSDSASSGMVLARLQRLLPVLEQQNSLFAVLTLPLAELAAALPDLSRENPAFVPLAAELLRRYQIRTQQAPSLGQAVELLGQAAYLDQFCATFQRPKIQRWIGQVGQAAASESVQHQFRILTGLRLEGQDARQAVVAFSTSRLATVLNRLLAARLTQLGLQPAPAQQIAAQIAFNTEPQILPALEQAGAAMQPWVAWYCDDDADRLERHLRLDAYLDDYIQPRPAELVFNESFSLRDIYVPLKAQILTSNGEPDFDQPPVDLEEWTKAQLSQTEADQVLLVQGGFGRGKSTFCRMFADWVRQQQYPRWTPVLIPLQELRSLGNDFEELLRQAVPSHWTQNPDWLAQGDTRFLFLLDGFSELNLEDNSSLEQFFQQVGKFQESCASHPEMGHRIIITGRSLMIKTLERLLPPNLARVEILPFDAALQTRWLAQWERLTGAATSSLKAMLQNIDVPEQNAHLTREPLMLYFLAAMHRDGELRLDMLEETNVARAKFLLYQQIFYWALTKHRPGLLQRQLSPTEIESLRRLLAEVGLWAVQTGSETVPLAQMATRLQHDQEVQALLAELQTKLQDHALTNPLVTLYSRGDQSYIRFTHNSFGKLFCSRRLHEALEDWATTLTRRQKPEPLVPTETMDWQIFDLLGYGGLTAEMTEYLMVLLNANPDLDATYLFKRLESFYWRWCGGQFMDAPPESLPQKASRLLRQPHPALGQRQADIYAGFNVMILLLELHRYARSQNESQDEIAFYPCGRQGSPDFVPERLLRMIGYSHCVSPSAFRAIVGPYLSGTNLSGVVLTGTDLSGIDFSGADLRSADLSRTHLRGANLSRANLVGASLDGANLSSADLRGANLIGANLRGADLSSASLSGADLSSANLVGASLSRADLRDADLSGAYLRGASLQSADLSRAYLIGASLSGASLNAADLGHVDLSDANLHGADLSDVNLRHADLSGADLIGAYLNGASLCGASLCNASLNSADLIGADLCGADLSSANLIGAELSDLTAGEVKWSERTKWEDVRGLDAAVSVPEALKHQLGLG
;
A
#
# COMPACT_ATOMS: atom_id res chain seq x y z
N MET A 1 -8.89 -8.18 70.95
CA MET A 1 -9.58 -7.55 69.80
C MET A 1 -8.95 -6.20 69.57
N THR A 2 -8.13 -6.05 68.53
CA THR A 2 -7.52 -4.77 68.14
C THR A 2 -8.59 -3.89 67.47
N MET A 3 -8.79 -2.66 67.98
CA MET A 3 -9.69 -1.68 67.35
C MET A 3 -9.12 -1.27 65.97
N PRO A 4 -9.96 -1.05 64.95
CA PRO A 4 -9.53 -0.46 63.68
C PRO A 4 -8.87 0.89 63.92
N ILE A 5 -7.72 1.15 63.29
CA ILE A 5 -6.92 2.37 63.51
C ILE A 5 -7.74 3.66 63.28
N TRP A 6 -8.68 3.61 62.34
CA TRP A 6 -9.63 4.70 62.05
C TRP A 6 -10.54 5.07 63.23
N LYS A 7 -11.06 4.11 63.99
CA LYS A 7 -11.93 4.38 65.16
C LYS A 7 -11.17 5.06 66.30
N LEU A 8 -9.87 4.79 66.42
CA LEU A 8 -8.99 5.46 67.38
C LEU A 8 -8.72 6.92 66.98
N LEU A 9 -8.62 7.16 65.67
CA LEU A 9 -8.22 8.43 65.06
C LEU A 9 -9.38 9.39 64.74
N GLN A 10 -10.64 8.97 64.84
CA GLN A 10 -11.82 9.83 64.62
C GLN A 10 -11.82 11.08 65.53
N ALA A 11 -11.32 10.98 66.76
CA ALA A 11 -11.17 12.11 67.66
C ALA A 11 -10.04 13.06 67.21
N ASP A 12 -8.94 12.50 66.70
CA ASP A 12 -7.76 13.24 66.24
C ASP A 12 -8.02 13.98 64.91
N LEU A 13 -8.95 13.48 64.10
CA LEU A 13 -9.48 14.10 62.86
C LEU A 13 -10.19 15.44 63.14
N ARG A 14 -11.03 15.49 64.19
CA ARG A 14 -11.70 16.72 64.63
C ARG A 14 -10.70 17.75 65.13
N ASP A 15 -9.73 17.29 65.92
CA ASP A 15 -8.71 18.14 66.50
C ASP A 15 -7.81 18.73 65.40
N PHE A 16 -7.37 17.90 64.44
CA PHE A 16 -6.57 18.33 63.28
C PHE A 16 -7.27 19.37 62.40
N ALA A 17 -8.58 19.22 62.17
CA ALA A 17 -9.35 20.18 61.38
C ALA A 17 -9.68 21.49 62.13
N SER A 18 -9.63 21.48 63.47
CA SER A 18 -9.91 22.63 64.34
C SER A 18 -8.67 23.45 64.72
N THR A 19 -7.46 22.90 64.61
CA THR A 19 -6.21 23.61 64.93
C THR A 19 -5.89 24.67 63.87
N HIS A 20 -5.88 25.96 64.25
CA HIS A 20 -5.40 27.06 63.41
C HIS A 20 -3.90 26.90 63.09
N PRO A 21 -3.44 27.31 61.88
CA PRO A 21 -2.03 27.24 61.53
C PRO A 21 -1.22 28.17 62.44
N SER A 22 -0.41 27.61 63.34
CA SER A 22 0.56 28.39 64.11
C SER A 22 1.69 28.84 63.18
N ALA A 23 2.06 30.12 63.27
CA ALA A 23 2.94 30.85 62.35
C ALA A 23 4.42 30.40 62.25
N ASN A 24 4.77 29.15 62.61
CA ASN A 24 6.15 28.64 62.60
C ASN A 24 6.33 27.28 61.89
N SER A 25 5.49 26.92 60.92
CA SER A 25 5.73 25.76 60.05
C SER A 25 5.96 26.18 58.61
N ASP A 26 7.20 26.04 58.13
CA ASP A 26 7.71 26.42 56.81
C ASP A 26 7.18 25.56 55.64
N SER A 27 5.87 25.50 55.41
CA SER A 27 5.39 25.10 54.07
C SER A 27 4.00 25.63 53.72
N ALA A 28 3.91 26.35 52.61
CA ALA A 28 2.65 26.77 51.99
C ALA A 28 1.71 25.58 51.66
N SER A 29 2.24 24.37 51.57
CA SER A 29 1.49 23.12 51.36
C SER A 29 0.61 22.73 52.56
N SER A 30 1.05 22.99 53.79
CA SER A 30 0.31 22.57 55.00
C SER A 30 -1.01 23.34 55.20
N GLY A 31 -1.05 24.63 54.83
CA GLY A 31 -2.26 25.47 54.92
C GLY A 31 -3.32 25.13 53.86
N MET A 32 -2.90 24.76 52.64
CA MET A 32 -3.80 24.34 51.55
C MET A 32 -4.43 22.97 51.84
N VAL A 33 -3.66 22.04 52.40
CA VAL A 33 -4.12 20.72 52.83
C VAL A 33 -5.18 20.84 53.92
N LEU A 34 -4.97 21.71 54.92
CA LEU A 34 -5.92 21.94 56.02
C LEU A 34 -7.26 22.51 55.53
N ALA A 35 -7.22 23.48 54.61
CA ALA A 35 -8.43 24.10 54.04
C ALA A 35 -9.27 23.12 53.19
N ARG A 36 -8.61 22.17 52.50
CA ARG A 36 -9.29 21.11 51.72
C ARG A 36 -9.86 20.02 52.61
N LEU A 37 -9.14 19.65 53.67
CA LEU A 37 -9.61 18.69 54.67
C LEU A 37 -10.83 19.17 55.46
N GLN A 38 -10.93 20.47 55.73
CA GLN A 38 -12.14 21.08 56.31
C GLN A 38 -13.37 20.90 55.41
N ARG A 39 -13.22 20.81 54.09
CA ARG A 39 -14.32 20.51 53.15
C ARG A 39 -14.72 19.03 53.14
N LEU A 40 -13.76 18.13 53.41
CA LEU A 40 -13.98 16.68 53.50
C LEU A 40 -14.50 16.23 54.88
N LEU A 41 -14.28 17.03 55.92
CA LEU A 41 -14.63 16.70 57.30
C LEU A 41 -16.10 16.29 57.50
N PRO A 42 -17.11 17.02 56.96
CA PRO A 42 -18.52 16.66 57.16
C PRO A 42 -18.87 15.29 56.55
N VAL A 43 -18.14 14.90 55.49
CA VAL A 43 -18.32 13.64 54.77
C VAL A 43 -17.60 12.50 55.48
N LEU A 44 -16.38 12.73 55.98
CA LEU A 44 -15.56 11.72 56.66
C LEU A 44 -16.04 11.45 58.10
N GLU A 45 -16.62 12.44 58.80
CA GLU A 45 -17.11 12.30 60.18
C GLU A 45 -18.32 11.37 60.30
N GLN A 46 -19.15 11.28 59.27
CA GLN A 46 -20.31 10.39 59.24
C GLN A 46 -19.95 8.93 58.93
N GLN A 47 -18.66 8.67 58.66
CA GLN A 47 -18.20 7.38 58.15
C GLN A 47 -17.31 6.64 59.15
N ASN A 48 -17.56 5.32 59.24
CA ASN A 48 -16.82 4.43 60.13
C ASN A 48 -15.42 4.05 59.60
N SER A 49 -15.02 4.57 58.44
CA SER A 49 -13.83 4.13 57.70
C SER A 49 -13.44 5.14 56.60
N LEU A 50 -12.14 5.45 56.40
CA LEU A 50 -11.65 6.24 55.24
C LEU A 50 -12.10 5.62 53.91
N PHE A 51 -12.21 4.29 53.91
CA PHE A 51 -12.68 3.46 52.81
C PHE A 51 -14.10 3.76 52.33
N ALA A 52 -14.95 4.34 53.18
CA ALA A 52 -16.36 4.61 52.85
C ALA A 52 -16.51 5.67 51.75
N VAL A 53 -15.46 6.45 51.50
CA VAL A 53 -15.38 7.42 50.41
C VAL A 53 -15.76 6.78 49.06
N LEU A 54 -15.30 5.56 48.76
CA LEU A 54 -15.63 4.86 47.51
C LEU A 54 -17.11 4.41 47.40
N THR A 55 -17.88 4.51 48.48
CA THR A 55 -19.31 4.16 48.51
C THR A 55 -20.23 5.37 48.39
N LEU A 56 -19.68 6.59 48.44
CA LEU A 56 -20.43 7.84 48.29
C LEU A 56 -20.85 8.10 46.83
N PRO A 57 -21.82 9.00 46.59
CA PRO A 57 -22.08 9.53 45.26
C PRO A 57 -20.81 10.19 44.70
N LEU A 58 -20.35 9.73 43.53
CA LEU A 58 -19.11 10.24 42.91
C LEU A 58 -19.20 11.73 42.57
N ALA A 59 -20.41 12.26 42.34
CA ALA A 59 -20.63 13.69 42.13
C ALA A 59 -20.34 14.53 43.39
N GLU A 60 -20.65 14.03 44.59
CA GLU A 60 -20.35 14.73 45.86
C GLU A 60 -18.84 14.79 46.12
N LEU A 61 -18.14 13.70 45.81
CA LEU A 61 -16.67 13.63 45.85
C LEU A 61 -16.00 14.57 44.85
N ALA A 62 -16.47 14.56 43.60
CA ALA A 62 -15.95 15.43 42.55
C ALA A 62 -16.24 16.92 42.83
N ALA A 63 -17.42 17.24 43.37
CA ALA A 63 -17.79 18.62 43.73
C ALA A 63 -16.99 19.14 44.95
N ALA A 64 -16.63 18.27 45.88
CA ALA A 64 -15.83 18.64 47.04
C ALA A 64 -14.35 18.91 46.70
N LEU A 65 -13.83 18.39 45.56
CA LEU A 65 -12.40 18.32 45.25
C LEU A 65 -12.04 18.61 43.77
N PRO A 66 -12.21 19.86 43.29
CA PRO A 66 -11.98 20.20 41.88
C PRO A 66 -10.50 20.31 41.43
N ASP A 67 -9.49 20.31 42.32
CA ASP A 67 -8.06 20.54 41.97
C ASP A 67 -7.08 19.48 42.58
N LEU A 68 -7.26 18.21 42.21
CA LEU A 68 -6.42 17.07 42.60
C LEU A 68 -5.64 16.58 41.38
N SER A 69 -4.49 17.20 41.12
CA SER A 69 -3.47 16.65 40.20
C SER A 69 -2.54 15.70 40.96
N ARG A 70 -1.77 14.89 40.23
CA ARG A 70 -0.67 14.09 40.83
C ARG A 70 0.31 14.95 41.65
N GLU A 71 0.46 16.22 41.30
CA GLU A 71 1.37 17.17 41.95
C GLU A 71 0.83 17.70 43.29
N ASN A 72 -0.45 17.47 43.62
CA ASN A 72 -1.08 18.07 44.80
C ASN A 72 -2.11 17.14 45.50
N PRO A 73 -1.66 16.02 46.11
CA PRO A 73 -2.51 15.02 46.76
C PRO A 73 -3.18 15.53 48.04
N ALA A 74 -4.41 15.10 48.33
CA ALA A 74 -5.16 15.52 49.53
C ALA A 74 -5.27 14.41 50.59
N PHE A 75 -5.39 13.15 50.18
CA PHE A 75 -5.62 12.03 51.11
C PHE A 75 -4.31 11.48 51.68
N VAL A 76 -3.23 11.42 50.89
CA VAL A 76 -1.92 10.93 51.31
C VAL A 76 -1.34 11.75 52.47
N PRO A 77 -1.28 13.10 52.41
CA PRO A 77 -0.79 13.91 53.53
C PRO A 77 -1.64 13.74 54.81
N LEU A 78 -2.96 13.57 54.67
CA LEU A 78 -3.85 13.30 55.79
C LEU A 78 -3.51 11.97 56.46
N ALA A 79 -3.39 10.90 55.67
CA ALA A 79 -3.07 9.57 56.18
C ALA A 79 -1.69 9.55 56.88
N ALA A 80 -0.70 10.23 56.30
CA ALA A 80 0.62 10.39 56.90
C ALA A 80 0.55 11.09 58.27
N GLU A 81 -0.19 12.19 58.36
CA GLU A 81 -0.33 12.95 59.61
C GLU A 81 -1.13 12.20 60.68
N LEU A 82 -2.16 11.44 60.28
CA LEU A 82 -2.91 10.57 61.17
C LEU A 82 -2.04 9.44 61.77
N LEU A 83 -1.12 8.87 60.99
CA LEU A 83 -0.16 7.89 61.50
C LEU A 83 0.84 8.51 62.49
N ARG A 84 1.31 9.75 62.23
CA ARG A 84 2.16 10.48 63.19
C ARG A 84 1.43 10.72 64.51
N ARG A 85 0.18 11.19 64.47
CA ARG A 85 -0.64 11.43 65.67
C ARG A 85 -0.95 10.16 66.45
N TYR A 86 -1.23 9.05 65.74
CA TYR A 86 -1.36 7.72 66.35
C TYR A 86 -0.13 7.38 67.20
N GLN A 87 1.08 7.62 66.66
CA GLN A 87 2.32 7.32 67.34
C GLN A 87 2.54 8.21 68.58
N ILE A 88 2.23 9.50 68.48
CA ILE A 88 2.31 10.44 69.61
C ILE A 88 1.38 9.99 70.75
N ARG A 89 0.15 9.58 70.41
CA ARG A 89 -0.89 9.24 71.38
C ARG A 89 -0.71 7.87 72.03
N THR A 90 -0.24 6.89 71.28
CA THR A 90 -0.09 5.50 71.75
C THR A 90 1.31 5.19 72.27
N GLN A 91 2.29 6.06 72.01
CA GLN A 91 3.73 5.82 72.22
C GLN A 91 4.25 4.53 71.56
N GLN A 92 3.51 3.98 70.59
CA GLN A 92 3.86 2.78 69.85
C GLN A 92 3.87 3.08 68.35
N ALA A 93 4.81 2.49 67.61
CA ALA A 93 4.79 2.56 66.15
C ALA A 93 3.56 1.79 65.62
N PRO A 94 2.87 2.30 64.58
CA PRO A 94 1.82 1.53 63.93
C PRO A 94 2.43 0.25 63.33
N SER A 95 1.66 -0.83 63.30
CA SER A 95 2.10 -2.03 62.57
C SER A 95 2.14 -1.76 61.07
N LEU A 96 2.97 -2.51 60.33
CA LEU A 96 3.07 -2.41 58.86
C LEU A 96 1.68 -2.50 58.21
N GLY A 97 0.86 -3.46 58.64
CA GLY A 97 -0.51 -3.64 58.16
C GLY A 97 -1.35 -2.38 58.29
N GLN A 98 -1.33 -1.74 59.45
CA GLN A 98 -2.11 -0.54 59.72
C GLN A 98 -1.66 0.67 58.91
N ALA A 99 -0.34 0.82 58.71
CA ALA A 99 0.21 1.92 57.93
C ALA A 99 -0.09 1.75 56.43
N VAL A 100 0.12 0.55 55.89
CA VAL A 100 -0.15 0.21 54.49
C VAL A 100 -1.63 0.28 54.16
N GLU A 101 -2.48 -0.16 55.08
CA GLU A 101 -3.93 -0.03 54.96
C GLU A 101 -4.28 1.46 54.77
N LEU A 102 -3.87 2.34 55.68
CA LEU A 102 -4.24 3.76 55.61
C LEU A 102 -3.58 4.51 54.42
N LEU A 103 -2.27 4.35 54.22
CA LEU A 103 -1.52 5.04 53.16
C LEU A 103 -1.86 4.50 51.77
N GLY A 104 -1.97 3.18 51.61
CA GLY A 104 -2.28 2.57 50.31
C GLY A 104 -3.67 2.95 49.80
N GLN A 105 -4.65 3.09 50.68
CA GLN A 105 -5.97 3.61 50.29
C GLN A 105 -5.96 5.10 49.99
N ALA A 106 -5.22 5.88 50.79
CA ALA A 106 -5.11 7.32 50.58
C ALA A 106 -4.47 7.62 49.22
N ALA A 107 -3.37 6.92 48.89
CA ALA A 107 -2.73 6.99 47.59
C ALA A 107 -3.66 6.53 46.46
N TYR A 108 -4.41 5.44 46.67
CA TYR A 108 -5.40 4.97 45.69
C TYR A 108 -6.50 6.00 45.44
N LEU A 109 -6.97 6.67 46.49
CA LEU A 109 -8.02 7.70 46.42
C LEU A 109 -7.52 8.98 45.74
N ASP A 110 -6.29 9.41 46.03
CA ASP A 110 -5.69 10.55 45.33
C ASP A 110 -5.51 10.25 43.84
N GLN A 111 -5.02 9.06 43.50
CA GLN A 111 -4.88 8.63 42.10
C GLN A 111 -6.23 8.42 41.40
N PHE A 112 -7.23 7.91 42.11
CA PHE A 112 -8.60 7.87 41.65
C PHE A 112 -9.08 9.30 41.32
N CYS A 113 -8.95 10.25 42.23
CA CYS A 113 -9.38 11.62 41.97
C CYS A 113 -8.65 12.23 40.77
N ALA A 114 -7.33 12.12 40.69
CA ALA A 114 -6.52 12.62 39.59
C ALA A 114 -6.92 12.03 38.22
N THR A 115 -7.25 10.73 38.18
CA THR A 115 -7.71 10.08 36.95
C THR A 115 -9.08 10.62 36.51
N PHE A 116 -9.96 10.92 37.46
CA PHE A 116 -11.33 11.37 37.20
C PHE A 116 -11.44 12.88 36.91
N GLN A 117 -10.36 13.66 37.06
CA GLN A 117 -10.27 15.05 36.59
C GLN A 117 -10.07 15.18 35.08
N ARG A 118 -9.81 14.07 34.36
CA ARG A 118 -9.70 14.09 32.90
C ARG A 118 -11.01 14.56 32.25
N PRO A 119 -11.00 15.50 31.29
CA PRO A 119 -12.21 16.15 30.75
C PRO A 119 -13.30 15.19 30.23
N LYS A 120 -12.89 14.05 29.65
CA LYS A 120 -13.83 13.01 29.17
C LYS A 120 -14.56 12.30 30.32
N ILE A 121 -13.88 12.07 31.45
CA ILE A 121 -14.43 11.35 32.60
C ILE A 121 -15.29 12.31 33.46
N GLN A 122 -14.90 13.59 33.58
CA GLN A 122 -15.73 14.60 34.25
C GLN A 122 -17.11 14.76 33.62
N ARG A 123 -17.19 14.77 32.27
CA ARG A 123 -18.49 14.81 31.55
C ARG A 123 -19.38 13.62 31.89
N TRP A 124 -18.79 12.44 32.12
CA TRP A 124 -19.52 11.23 32.48
C TRP A 124 -20.01 11.25 33.94
N ILE A 125 -19.19 11.72 34.88
CA ILE A 125 -19.60 11.90 36.29
C ILE A 125 -20.80 12.85 36.39
N GLY A 126 -20.78 13.95 35.63
CA GLY A 126 -21.88 14.92 35.59
C GLY A 126 -23.22 14.34 35.11
N GLN A 127 -23.20 13.23 34.38
CA GLN A 127 -24.39 12.57 33.84
C GLN A 127 -24.92 11.43 34.75
N VAL A 128 -24.08 10.82 35.59
CA VAL A 128 -24.44 9.57 36.31
C VAL A 128 -24.22 9.62 37.84
N GLY A 129 -23.54 10.64 38.36
CA GLY A 129 -22.92 10.62 39.70
C GLY A 129 -23.82 10.69 40.96
N GLN A 130 -25.14 10.47 40.88
CA GLN A 130 -26.06 10.60 42.04
C GLN A 130 -26.55 9.28 42.65
N ALA A 131 -26.24 8.11 42.06
CA ALA A 131 -26.79 6.84 42.53
C ALA A 131 -26.11 6.29 43.82
N ALA A 132 -26.91 5.91 44.81
CA ALA A 132 -26.44 5.22 46.03
C ALA A 132 -25.76 3.87 45.72
N ALA A 133 -24.89 3.38 46.61
CA ALA A 133 -24.16 2.11 46.40
C ALA A 133 -25.10 0.90 46.27
N SER A 134 -24.98 0.14 45.18
CA SER A 134 -25.71 -1.11 44.95
C SER A 134 -25.31 -2.21 45.94
N GLU A 135 -26.13 -3.26 46.06
CA GLU A 135 -25.85 -4.40 46.93
C GLU A 135 -24.50 -5.08 46.60
N SER A 136 -24.12 -5.12 45.32
CA SER A 136 -22.82 -5.62 44.85
C SER A 136 -21.65 -4.75 45.36
N VAL A 137 -21.77 -3.42 45.27
CA VAL A 137 -20.76 -2.48 45.78
C VAL A 137 -20.67 -2.59 47.31
N GLN A 138 -21.81 -2.68 48.01
CA GLN A 138 -21.85 -2.88 49.45
C GLN A 138 -21.21 -4.20 49.88
N HIS A 139 -21.38 -5.27 49.10
CA HIS A 139 -20.74 -6.56 49.35
C HIS A 139 -19.20 -6.46 49.24
N GLN A 140 -18.69 -5.84 48.17
CA GLN A 140 -17.24 -5.61 48.00
C GLN A 140 -16.68 -4.70 49.11
N PHE A 141 -17.45 -3.70 49.53
CA PHE A 141 -17.06 -2.84 50.65
C PHE A 141 -16.93 -3.62 51.97
N ARG A 142 -17.84 -4.57 52.26
CA ARG A 142 -17.71 -5.43 53.45
C ARG A 142 -16.44 -6.27 53.42
N ILE A 143 -16.07 -6.81 52.26
CA ILE A 143 -14.81 -7.55 52.06
C ILE A 143 -13.61 -6.66 52.39
N LEU A 144 -13.61 -5.43 51.88
CA LEU A 144 -12.56 -4.44 52.15
C LEU A 144 -12.46 -4.09 53.64
N THR A 145 -13.59 -3.90 54.34
CA THR A 145 -13.60 -3.62 55.79
C THR A 145 -13.17 -4.81 56.66
N GLY A 146 -13.22 -6.03 56.12
CA GLY A 146 -12.75 -7.25 56.79
C GLY A 146 -11.30 -7.62 56.46
N LEU A 147 -10.65 -6.89 55.55
CA LEU A 147 -9.29 -7.19 55.11
C LEU A 147 -8.29 -6.88 56.22
N ARG A 148 -7.47 -7.86 56.59
CA ARG A 148 -6.30 -7.67 57.45
C ARG A 148 -5.05 -7.92 56.65
N LEU A 149 -4.19 -6.91 56.55
CA LEU A 149 -2.91 -7.00 55.88
C LEU A 149 -1.84 -7.27 56.95
N GLU A 150 -1.39 -8.51 57.09
CA GLU A 150 -0.34 -8.89 58.04
C GLU A 150 0.81 -9.59 57.29
N GLY A 151 2.05 -9.45 57.77
CA GLY A 151 3.22 -10.15 57.23
C GLY A 151 3.51 -9.84 55.76
N GLN A 152 3.51 -10.87 54.91
CA GLN A 152 3.85 -10.77 53.48
C GLN A 152 2.86 -9.94 52.67
N ASP A 153 1.55 -10.00 52.98
CA ASP A 153 0.50 -9.26 52.26
C ASP A 153 0.72 -7.74 52.36
N ALA A 154 1.12 -7.27 53.54
CA ALA A 154 1.39 -5.85 53.79
C ALA A 154 2.72 -5.41 53.16
N ARG A 155 3.74 -6.29 53.14
CA ARG A 155 5.01 -6.02 52.44
C ARG A 155 4.80 -5.91 50.93
N GLN A 156 3.99 -6.80 50.34
CA GLN A 156 3.68 -6.76 48.91
C GLN A 156 2.95 -5.47 48.52
N ALA A 157 2.06 -4.95 49.37
CA ALA A 157 1.39 -3.69 49.11
C ALA A 157 2.30 -2.45 49.19
N VAL A 158 3.47 -2.56 49.83
CA VAL A 158 4.51 -1.51 49.78
C VAL A 158 5.36 -1.65 48.51
N VAL A 159 5.77 -2.86 48.15
CA VAL A 159 6.73 -3.11 47.05
C VAL A 159 6.07 -3.12 45.67
N ALA A 160 4.86 -3.69 45.54
CA ALA A 160 4.16 -3.87 44.28
C ALA A 160 2.64 -3.76 44.50
N PHE A 161 2.17 -2.55 44.78
CA PHE A 161 0.80 -2.29 45.19
C PHE A 161 -0.24 -2.82 44.20
N SER A 162 -0.05 -2.66 42.89
CA SER A 162 -1.01 -3.08 41.85
C SER A 162 -1.33 -4.57 41.88
N THR A 163 -0.34 -5.40 42.25
CA THR A 163 -0.47 -6.85 42.39
C THR A 163 -0.89 -7.29 43.79
N SER A 164 -0.94 -6.35 44.74
CA SER A 164 -1.24 -6.66 46.13
C SER A 164 -2.69 -7.08 46.34
N ARG A 165 -2.90 -7.79 47.45
CA ARG A 165 -4.25 -8.13 47.93
C ARG A 165 -5.12 -6.89 48.17
N LEU A 166 -4.52 -5.78 48.62
CA LEU A 166 -5.21 -4.51 48.85
C LEU A 166 -5.72 -3.92 47.53
N ALA A 167 -4.88 -3.80 46.51
CA ALA A 167 -5.29 -3.32 45.19
C ALA A 167 -6.33 -4.24 44.54
N THR A 168 -6.21 -5.56 44.71
CA THR A 168 -7.19 -6.51 44.17
C THR A 168 -8.61 -6.23 44.70
N VAL A 169 -8.74 -5.98 46.01
CA VAL A 169 -10.04 -5.69 46.63
C VAL A 169 -10.53 -4.29 46.24
N LEU A 170 -9.65 -3.28 46.24
CA LEU A 170 -9.97 -1.93 45.80
C LEU A 170 -10.45 -1.89 44.35
N ASN A 171 -9.77 -2.64 43.47
CA ASN A 171 -10.11 -2.71 42.05
C ASN A 171 -11.48 -3.35 41.82
N ARG A 172 -11.82 -4.42 42.57
CA ARG A 172 -13.15 -5.03 42.51
C ARG A 172 -14.23 -4.07 42.97
N LEU A 173 -13.99 -3.33 44.06
CA LEU A 173 -14.92 -2.34 44.57
C LEU A 173 -15.14 -1.22 43.55
N LEU A 174 -14.06 -0.65 43.01
CA LEU A 174 -14.13 0.43 42.03
C LEU A 174 -14.75 -0.04 40.71
N ALA A 175 -14.37 -1.21 40.20
CA ALA A 175 -14.96 -1.77 38.98
C ALA A 175 -16.47 -2.01 39.16
N ALA A 176 -16.89 -2.61 40.28
CA ALA A 176 -18.32 -2.78 40.58
C ALA A 176 -19.06 -1.44 40.64
N ARG A 177 -18.42 -0.40 41.21
CA ARG A 177 -18.98 0.95 41.27
C ARG A 177 -19.11 1.59 39.90
N LEU A 178 -18.09 1.49 39.06
CA LEU A 178 -18.09 1.97 37.68
C LEU A 178 -19.13 1.26 36.82
N THR A 179 -19.27 -0.06 36.98
CA THR A 179 -20.29 -0.84 36.28
C THR A 179 -21.71 -0.46 36.70
N GLN A 180 -21.93 -0.20 37.99
CA GLN A 180 -23.22 0.31 38.46
C GLN A 180 -23.58 1.65 37.78
N LEU A 181 -22.60 2.48 37.50
CA LEU A 181 -22.77 3.78 36.84
C LEU A 181 -22.82 3.65 35.30
N GLY A 182 -23.06 2.45 34.77
CA GLY A 182 -23.29 2.22 33.34
C GLY A 182 -22.04 1.98 32.50
N LEU A 183 -20.86 1.84 33.11
CA LEU A 183 -19.65 1.44 32.39
C LEU A 183 -19.66 -0.08 32.14
N GLN A 184 -19.25 -0.52 30.95
CA GLN A 184 -19.14 -1.96 30.69
C GLN A 184 -18.12 -2.62 31.66
N PRO A 185 -18.30 -3.89 32.05
CA PRO A 185 -17.44 -4.55 33.05
C PRO A 185 -15.94 -4.54 32.72
N ALA A 186 -15.57 -4.76 31.46
CA ALA A 186 -14.17 -4.80 31.04
C ALA A 186 -13.47 -3.41 31.13
N PRO A 187 -14.02 -2.32 30.58
CA PRO A 187 -13.50 -0.96 30.82
C PRO A 187 -13.42 -0.58 32.30
N ALA A 188 -14.39 -1.03 33.11
CA ALA A 188 -14.43 -0.71 34.54
C ALA A 188 -13.26 -1.35 35.29
N GLN A 189 -12.96 -2.61 34.97
CA GLN A 189 -11.79 -3.32 35.49
C GLN A 189 -10.48 -2.70 35.01
N GLN A 190 -10.41 -2.23 33.75
CA GLN A 190 -9.23 -1.58 33.20
C GLN A 190 -8.91 -0.26 33.90
N ILE A 191 -9.91 0.62 34.11
CA ILE A 191 -9.73 1.88 34.83
C ILE A 191 -9.25 1.61 36.26
N ALA A 192 -9.85 0.62 36.92
CA ALA A 192 -9.45 0.26 38.28
C ALA A 192 -8.00 -0.26 38.35
N ALA A 193 -7.61 -1.13 37.43
CA ALA A 193 -6.23 -1.62 37.32
C ALA A 193 -5.24 -0.48 37.03
N GLN A 194 -5.60 0.47 36.14
CA GLN A 194 -4.78 1.65 35.83
C GLN A 194 -4.58 2.54 37.06
N ILE A 195 -5.61 2.73 37.89
CA ILE A 195 -5.49 3.49 39.13
C ILE A 195 -4.58 2.77 40.12
N ALA A 196 -4.75 1.47 40.30
CA ALA A 196 -3.88 0.69 41.18
C ALA A 196 -2.41 0.76 40.77
N PHE A 197 -2.12 0.62 39.47
CA PHE A 197 -0.76 0.74 38.95
C PHE A 197 -0.18 2.13 39.21
N ASN A 198 -0.94 3.18 38.90
CA ASN A 198 -0.50 4.56 39.13
C ASN A 198 -0.48 4.97 40.61
N THR A 199 -0.91 4.10 41.53
CA THR A 199 -0.83 4.32 42.98
C THR A 199 0.56 3.98 43.50
N GLU A 200 1.27 3.01 42.89
CA GLU A 200 2.61 2.56 43.30
C GLU A 200 3.62 3.70 43.48
N PRO A 201 3.74 4.66 42.54
CA PRO A 201 4.71 5.76 42.66
C PRO A 201 4.47 6.69 43.84
N GLN A 202 3.26 6.70 44.41
CA GLN A 202 2.88 7.61 45.50
C GLN A 202 3.14 7.00 46.88
N ILE A 203 3.34 5.69 46.98
CA ILE A 203 3.46 5.00 48.28
C ILE A 203 4.78 5.31 48.97
N LEU A 204 5.89 5.35 48.23
CA LEU A 204 7.20 5.65 48.78
C LEU A 204 7.27 7.10 49.34
N PRO A 205 6.92 8.15 48.58
CA PRO A 205 6.84 9.51 49.12
C PRO A 205 5.89 9.63 50.33
N ALA A 206 4.78 8.87 50.31
CA ALA A 206 3.82 8.85 51.42
C ALA A 206 4.39 8.25 52.71
N LEU A 207 5.19 7.18 52.61
CA LEU A 207 5.88 6.55 53.74
C LEU A 207 6.94 7.47 54.34
N GLU A 208 7.71 8.16 53.49
CA GLU A 208 8.68 9.18 53.94
C GLU A 208 7.97 10.34 54.65
N GLN A 209 6.85 10.80 54.09
CA GLN A 209 6.03 11.84 54.69
C GLN A 209 5.45 11.42 56.04
N ALA A 210 5.13 10.14 56.26
CA ALA A 210 4.61 9.65 57.54
C ALA A 210 5.66 9.66 58.69
N GLY A 211 6.95 9.89 58.41
CA GLY A 211 7.98 10.19 59.41
C GLY A 211 8.86 9.01 59.83
N ALA A 212 9.77 9.26 60.77
CA ALA A 212 10.91 8.37 61.09
C ALA A 212 10.54 6.94 61.50
N ALA A 213 9.33 6.70 62.03
CA ALA A 213 8.88 5.36 62.40
C ALA A 213 8.67 4.41 61.22
N MET A 214 8.49 4.96 60.00
CA MET A 214 8.26 4.19 58.77
C MET A 214 9.55 3.93 57.98
N GLN A 215 10.67 4.55 58.38
CA GLN A 215 12.00 4.39 57.75
C GLN A 215 12.48 2.93 57.60
N PRO A 216 12.22 2.00 58.54
CA PRO A 216 12.59 0.59 58.36
C PRO A 216 11.91 -0.07 57.15
N TRP A 217 10.80 0.49 56.66
CA TRP A 217 10.04 -0.03 55.51
C TRP A 217 10.36 0.72 54.21
N VAL A 218 10.77 1.99 54.31
CA VAL A 218 11.39 2.73 53.20
C VAL A 218 12.63 1.97 52.71
N ALA A 219 13.41 1.39 53.62
CA ALA A 219 14.56 0.54 53.31
C ALA A 219 14.22 -0.79 52.58
N TRP A 220 12.94 -1.14 52.40
CA TRP A 220 12.55 -2.28 51.56
C TRP A 220 12.49 -1.95 50.07
N TYR A 221 12.54 -0.67 49.71
CA TYR A 221 12.93 -0.28 48.35
C TYR A 221 14.44 -0.51 48.24
N CYS A 222 14.83 -1.66 47.70
CA CYS A 222 16.20 -1.90 47.26
C CYS A 222 16.53 -0.97 46.07
N ASP A 223 17.81 -0.82 45.72
CA ASP A 223 18.25 -0.05 44.53
C ASP A 223 17.45 -0.43 43.26
N ASP A 224 17.10 -1.71 43.09
CA ASP A 224 16.28 -2.21 41.97
C ASP A 224 14.86 -1.60 41.89
N ASP A 225 14.23 -1.26 43.01
CA ASP A 225 12.87 -0.71 43.06
C ASP A 225 12.84 0.83 42.96
N ALA A 226 13.91 1.50 43.40
CA ALA A 226 14.15 2.91 43.10
C ALA A 226 14.36 3.11 41.59
N ASP A 227 15.13 2.22 40.96
CA ASP A 227 15.31 2.16 39.51
C ASP A 227 13.99 1.94 38.77
N ARG A 228 13.06 1.13 39.32
CA ARG A 228 11.70 0.96 38.74
C ARG A 228 10.90 2.25 38.78
N LEU A 229 10.91 2.96 39.90
CA LEU A 229 10.18 4.23 40.04
C LEU A 229 10.74 5.31 39.12
N GLU A 230 12.07 5.43 39.05
CA GLU A 230 12.74 6.40 38.18
C GLU A 230 12.47 6.10 36.70
N ARG A 231 12.45 4.82 36.31
CA ARG A 231 12.01 4.39 34.97
C ARG A 231 10.60 4.86 34.64
N HIS A 232 9.64 4.72 35.55
CA HIS A 232 8.27 5.19 35.34
C HIS A 232 8.19 6.71 35.11
N LEU A 233 8.91 7.50 35.92
CA LEU A 233 8.97 8.95 35.75
C LEU A 233 9.59 9.36 34.41
N ARG A 234 10.62 8.64 33.96
CA ARG A 234 11.26 8.86 32.65
C ARG A 234 10.34 8.47 31.48
N LEU A 235 9.53 7.42 31.62
CA LEU A 235 8.51 7.04 30.65
C LEU A 235 7.41 8.10 30.55
N ASP A 236 6.91 8.59 31.69
CA ASP A 236 5.92 9.68 31.72
C ASP A 236 6.45 10.94 31.00
N ALA A 237 7.71 11.32 31.23
CA ALA A 237 8.35 12.42 30.52
C ALA A 237 8.40 12.20 28.99
N TYR A 238 8.79 11.00 28.53
CA TYR A 238 8.75 10.67 27.10
C TYR A 238 7.33 10.77 26.51
N LEU A 239 6.32 10.29 27.23
CA LEU A 239 4.93 10.34 26.77
C LEU A 239 4.42 11.79 26.62
N ASP A 240 4.81 12.68 27.52
CA ASP A 240 4.39 14.08 27.51
C ASP A 240 5.22 14.94 26.55
N ASP A 241 6.53 14.70 26.45
CA ASP A 241 7.43 15.51 25.62
C ASP A 241 7.48 15.04 24.17
N TYR A 242 7.35 13.73 23.92
CA TYR A 242 7.53 13.15 22.58
C TYR A 242 6.24 12.67 21.94
N ILE A 243 5.33 12.00 22.67
CA ILE A 243 4.10 11.42 22.10
C ILE A 243 2.94 12.43 22.07
N GLN A 244 2.68 13.11 23.18
CA GLN A 244 1.59 14.08 23.31
C GLN A 244 1.57 15.20 22.24
N PRO A 245 2.70 15.80 21.82
CA PRO A 245 2.67 16.88 20.82
C PRO A 245 2.45 16.39 19.39
N ARG A 246 2.67 15.12 19.05
CA ARG A 246 2.65 14.63 17.65
C ARG A 246 1.34 14.88 16.91
N PRO A 247 0.17 14.67 17.53
CA PRO A 247 -1.09 15.00 16.86
C PRO A 247 -1.34 16.50 16.68
N ALA A 248 -0.68 17.33 17.49
CA ALA A 248 -0.82 18.78 17.48
C ALA A 248 0.12 19.49 16.49
N GLU A 249 1.00 18.75 15.80
CA GLU A 249 1.84 19.27 14.73
C GLU A 249 0.97 19.90 13.63
N LEU A 250 1.39 21.07 13.13
CA LEU A 250 0.66 21.82 12.11
C LEU A 250 0.69 21.12 10.76
N VAL A 251 -0.40 21.27 9.99
CA VAL A 251 -0.44 20.80 8.60
C VAL A 251 0.29 21.81 7.72
N PHE A 252 1.57 21.52 7.44
CA PHE A 252 2.45 22.46 6.76
C PHE A 252 2.47 23.83 7.48
N ASN A 253 2.01 24.90 6.83
CA ASN A 253 1.93 26.25 7.41
C ASN A 253 0.49 26.68 7.72
N GLU A 254 -0.45 25.73 7.77
CA GLU A 254 -1.83 26.03 8.15
C GLU A 254 -1.93 26.33 9.66
N SER A 255 -2.99 27.05 10.05
CA SER A 255 -3.23 27.43 11.46
C SER A 255 -3.79 26.30 12.32
N PHE A 256 -4.00 25.11 11.75
CA PHE A 256 -4.60 23.96 12.40
C PHE A 256 -3.67 22.74 12.37
N SER A 257 -3.90 21.83 13.32
CA SER A 257 -3.07 20.64 13.52
C SER A 257 -3.55 19.42 12.71
N LEU A 258 -2.69 18.39 12.63
CA LEU A 258 -3.06 17.09 12.07
C LEU A 258 -4.32 16.51 12.72
N ARG A 259 -4.45 16.64 14.04
CA ARG A 259 -5.63 16.18 14.79
C ARG A 259 -6.92 16.87 14.37
N ASP A 260 -6.85 18.15 13.98
CA ASP A 260 -8.04 18.94 13.67
C ASP A 260 -8.70 18.54 12.35
N ILE A 261 -7.89 18.13 11.37
CA ILE A 261 -8.32 17.73 10.01
C ILE A 261 -8.37 16.20 9.84
N TYR A 262 -8.06 15.43 10.89
CA TYR A 262 -8.02 13.97 10.82
C TYR A 262 -9.42 13.39 10.67
N VAL A 263 -9.56 12.45 9.73
CA VAL A 263 -10.72 11.57 9.59
C VAL A 263 -10.27 10.11 9.72
N PRO A 264 -11.05 9.25 10.42
CA PRO A 264 -10.71 7.83 10.54
C PRO A 264 -10.57 7.16 9.17
N LEU A 265 -9.47 6.43 8.99
CA LEU A 265 -9.11 5.81 7.72
C LEU A 265 -9.80 4.46 7.56
N LYS A 266 -10.22 4.14 6.33
CA LYS A 266 -10.69 2.80 5.98
C LYS A 266 -9.54 1.96 5.43
N ALA A 267 -9.55 0.67 5.73
CA ALA A 267 -8.58 -0.28 5.23
C ALA A 267 -9.23 -1.59 4.77
N GLN A 268 -8.63 -2.24 3.77
CA GLN A 268 -8.99 -3.57 3.31
C GLN A 268 -8.07 -4.60 3.95
N ILE A 269 -8.64 -5.68 4.50
CA ILE A 269 -7.85 -6.79 5.04
C ILE A 269 -7.27 -7.58 3.87
N LEU A 270 -6.02 -8.01 4.01
CA LEU A 270 -5.31 -8.78 3.00
C LEU A 270 -5.09 -10.21 3.47
N THR A 271 -5.09 -11.12 2.50
CA THR A 271 -4.70 -12.52 2.68
C THR A 271 -3.18 -12.64 2.94
N SER A 272 -2.74 -13.84 3.34
CA SER A 272 -1.30 -14.15 3.53
C SER A 272 -0.45 -13.89 2.28
N ASN A 273 -1.08 -13.91 1.09
CA ASN A 273 -0.42 -13.69 -0.20
C ASN A 273 -0.49 -12.23 -0.66
N GLY A 274 -0.97 -11.32 0.20
CA GLY A 274 -1.03 -9.89 -0.07
C GLY A 274 -2.19 -9.44 -0.97
N GLU A 275 -3.06 -10.36 -1.38
CA GLU A 275 -4.27 -10.06 -2.15
C GLU A 275 -5.43 -9.61 -1.24
N PRO A 276 -6.31 -8.69 -1.69
CA PRO A 276 -7.49 -8.29 -0.93
C PRO A 276 -8.37 -9.50 -0.57
N ASP A 277 -8.70 -9.61 0.71
CA ASP A 277 -9.69 -10.58 1.18
C ASP A 277 -11.10 -10.03 0.92
N PHE A 278 -11.65 -10.36 -0.25
CA PHE A 278 -12.97 -9.87 -0.67
C PHE A 278 -14.13 -10.44 0.14
N ASP A 279 -13.91 -11.48 0.96
CA ASP A 279 -14.92 -12.01 1.87
C ASP A 279 -15.10 -11.09 3.09
N GLN A 280 -14.14 -10.20 3.36
CA GLN A 280 -14.18 -9.24 4.46
C GLN A 280 -14.38 -7.80 3.94
N PRO A 281 -15.42 -7.08 4.38
CA PRO A 281 -15.65 -5.71 3.94
C PRO A 281 -14.56 -4.77 4.49
N PRO A 282 -14.35 -3.60 3.86
CA PRO A 282 -13.46 -2.58 4.39
C PRO A 282 -13.78 -2.19 5.82
N VAL A 283 -12.76 -2.16 6.67
CA VAL A 283 -12.84 -1.88 8.11
C VAL A 283 -12.35 -0.47 8.43
N ASP A 284 -12.77 0.09 9.57
CA ASP A 284 -12.09 1.24 10.14
C ASP A 284 -10.71 0.78 10.67
N LEU A 285 -9.65 1.44 10.20
CA LEU A 285 -8.28 1.04 10.49
C LEU A 285 -8.00 1.10 11.99
N GLU A 286 -8.45 2.15 12.69
CA GLU A 286 -8.20 2.26 14.12
C GLU A 286 -8.98 1.22 14.92
N GLU A 287 -10.25 0.98 14.58
CA GLU A 287 -11.07 -0.04 15.24
C GLU A 287 -10.50 -1.44 15.02
N TRP A 288 -10.04 -1.73 13.80
CA TRP A 288 -9.35 -2.99 13.50
C TRP A 288 -8.06 -3.14 14.32
N THR A 289 -7.19 -2.12 14.36
CA THR A 289 -5.96 -2.19 15.16
C THR A 289 -6.27 -2.34 16.66
N LYS A 290 -7.31 -1.66 17.17
CA LYS A 290 -7.78 -1.83 18.56
C LYS A 290 -8.24 -3.26 18.83
N ALA A 291 -8.99 -3.86 17.92
CA ALA A 291 -9.44 -5.25 18.03
C ALA A 291 -8.25 -6.21 18.06
N GLN A 292 -7.26 -6.02 17.18
CA GLN A 292 -6.05 -6.83 17.12
C GLN A 292 -5.20 -6.75 18.40
N LEU A 293 -5.14 -5.58 19.06
CA LEU A 293 -4.46 -5.46 20.37
C LEU A 293 -5.21 -6.15 21.51
N SER A 294 -6.50 -6.46 21.33
CA SER A 294 -7.33 -7.13 22.34
C SER A 294 -7.40 -8.65 22.19
N GLN A 295 -7.00 -9.18 21.03
CA GLN A 295 -6.96 -10.62 20.76
C GLN A 295 -5.84 -11.32 21.55
N THR A 296 -6.02 -12.61 21.80
CA THR A 296 -5.11 -13.44 22.62
C THR A 296 -3.90 -13.96 21.83
N GLU A 297 -3.97 -13.92 20.49
CA GLU A 297 -2.90 -14.34 19.58
C GLU A 297 -1.78 -13.29 19.58
N ALA A 298 -0.76 -13.54 20.41
CA ALA A 298 0.34 -12.62 20.72
C ALA A 298 1.49 -12.63 19.68
N ASP A 299 1.44 -13.50 18.67
CA ASP A 299 2.55 -13.79 17.74
C ASP A 299 2.53 -13.01 16.42
N GLN A 300 1.43 -12.32 16.10
CA GLN A 300 1.32 -11.57 14.86
C GLN A 300 1.90 -10.15 14.92
N VAL A 301 2.61 -9.77 13.86
CA VAL A 301 3.05 -8.40 13.57
C VAL A 301 1.98 -7.72 12.72
N LEU A 302 1.54 -6.52 13.11
CA LEU A 302 0.50 -5.78 12.37
C LEU A 302 1.17 -4.92 11.28
N LEU A 303 0.88 -5.22 10.01
CA LEU A 303 1.43 -4.50 8.87
C LEU A 303 0.34 -3.63 8.21
N VAL A 304 0.47 -2.32 8.37
CA VAL A 304 -0.40 -1.31 7.77
C VAL A 304 0.26 -0.74 6.51
N GLN A 305 -0.16 -1.24 5.35
CA GLN A 305 0.36 -0.79 4.06
C GLN A 305 -0.58 0.21 3.38
N GLY A 306 -0.05 0.99 2.44
CA GLY A 306 -0.88 1.84 1.57
C GLY A 306 -0.06 2.73 0.66
N GLY A 307 -0.72 3.27 -0.37
CA GLY A 307 -0.14 4.24 -1.31
C GLY A 307 0.39 5.53 -0.66
N PHE A 308 0.95 6.42 -1.48
CA PHE A 308 1.44 7.72 -1.03
C PHE A 308 0.30 8.60 -0.52
N GLY A 309 0.59 9.50 0.43
CA GLY A 309 -0.39 10.47 0.91
C GLY A 309 -1.62 9.90 1.64
N ARG A 310 -1.71 8.58 1.86
CA ARG A 310 -2.84 7.88 2.49
C ARG A 310 -3.01 8.13 3.99
N GLY A 311 -2.05 8.79 4.64
CA GLY A 311 -2.11 9.10 6.07
C GLY A 311 -1.52 8.05 7.01
N LYS A 312 -0.60 7.18 6.55
CA LYS A 312 0.09 6.16 7.37
C LYS A 312 0.77 6.77 8.62
N SER A 313 1.63 7.77 8.42
CA SER A 313 2.31 8.46 9.53
C SER A 313 1.36 9.22 10.43
N THR A 314 0.31 9.84 9.85
CA THR A 314 -0.74 10.50 10.64
C THR A 314 -1.46 9.49 11.52
N PHE A 315 -1.78 8.31 11.00
CA PHE A 315 -2.34 7.20 11.77
C PHE A 315 -1.42 6.79 12.93
N CYS A 316 -0.12 6.59 12.71
CA CYS A 316 0.82 6.27 13.79
C CYS A 316 0.79 7.32 14.91
N ARG A 317 0.79 8.61 14.56
CA ARG A 317 0.76 9.72 15.53
C ARG A 317 -0.55 9.74 16.32
N MET A 318 -1.70 9.61 15.64
CA MET A 318 -3.02 9.57 16.29
C MET A 318 -3.15 8.34 17.20
N PHE A 319 -2.71 7.18 16.72
CA PHE A 319 -2.85 5.92 17.43
C PHE A 319 -1.93 5.87 18.66
N ALA A 320 -0.68 6.32 18.54
CA ALA A 320 0.24 6.41 19.68
C ALA A 320 -0.31 7.30 20.80
N ASP A 321 -0.88 8.47 20.48
CA ASP A 321 -1.51 9.34 21.48
C ASP A 321 -2.80 8.72 22.06
N TRP A 322 -3.57 7.96 21.27
CA TRP A 322 -4.70 7.20 21.80
C TRP A 322 -4.24 6.14 22.82
N VAL A 323 -3.17 5.40 22.53
CA VAL A 323 -2.59 4.41 23.45
C VAL A 323 -2.12 5.11 24.74
N ARG A 324 -1.42 6.24 24.63
CA ARG A 324 -1.01 7.06 25.78
C ARG A 324 -2.20 7.49 26.64
N GLN A 325 -3.30 7.92 26.04
CA GLN A 325 -4.45 8.42 26.79
C GLN A 325 -5.32 7.31 27.39
N GLN A 326 -5.46 6.17 26.70
CA GLN A 326 -6.49 5.16 26.99
C GLN A 326 -5.94 3.80 27.43
N GLN A 327 -4.72 3.45 27.04
CA GLN A 327 -4.12 2.13 27.30
C GLN A 327 -2.90 2.18 28.22
N TYR A 328 -2.18 3.30 28.32
CA TYR A 328 -1.09 3.43 29.27
C TYR A 328 -1.58 3.34 30.72
N PRO A 329 -0.97 2.53 31.61
CA PRO A 329 0.33 1.86 31.49
C PRO A 329 0.27 0.41 31.00
N ARG A 330 -0.92 -0.13 30.67
CA ARG A 330 -1.04 -1.48 30.11
C ARG A 330 -0.28 -1.62 28.79
N TRP A 331 -0.24 -0.57 27.99
CA TRP A 331 0.59 -0.45 26.81
C TRP A 331 1.32 0.90 26.81
N THR A 332 2.63 0.86 26.66
CA THR A 332 3.49 2.03 26.50
C THR A 332 3.77 2.22 25.01
N PRO A 333 3.22 3.25 24.36
CA PRO A 333 3.47 3.48 22.94
C PRO A 333 4.90 3.98 22.72
N VAL A 334 5.61 3.40 21.77
CA VAL A 334 6.93 3.85 21.32
C VAL A 334 6.84 4.10 19.82
N LEU A 335 6.88 5.37 19.42
CA LEU A 335 6.83 5.76 18.02
C LEU A 335 8.26 5.86 17.49
N ILE A 336 8.60 5.03 16.50
CA ILE A 336 9.92 4.94 15.89
C ILE A 336 9.79 5.32 14.40
N PRO A 337 10.21 6.53 14.00
CA PRO A 337 10.35 6.88 12.60
C PRO A 337 11.51 6.08 11.98
N LEU A 338 11.21 5.11 11.11
CA LEU A 338 12.24 4.23 10.55
C LEU A 338 13.26 4.98 9.68
N GLN A 339 12.91 6.15 9.16
CA GLN A 339 13.83 7.03 8.43
C GLN A 339 15.05 7.51 9.27
N GLU A 340 14.94 7.49 10.61
CA GLU A 340 15.98 8.01 11.52
C GLU A 340 17.05 6.95 11.87
N LEU A 341 16.82 5.68 11.52
CA LEU A 341 17.69 4.56 11.90
C LEU A 341 18.90 4.42 10.97
N ARG A 342 20.05 4.03 11.55
CA ARG A 342 21.34 3.96 10.83
C ARG A 342 21.78 2.57 10.42
N SER A 343 21.49 1.57 11.23
CA SER A 343 21.80 0.17 10.96
C SER A 343 20.70 -0.73 11.49
N LEU A 344 20.57 -1.92 10.90
CA LEU A 344 19.72 -2.97 11.46
C LEU A 344 20.38 -3.63 12.67
N GLY A 345 21.71 -3.63 12.72
CA GLY A 345 22.44 -4.43 13.71
C GLY A 345 22.29 -5.93 13.45
N ASN A 346 22.70 -6.75 14.41
CA ASN A 346 22.63 -8.21 14.28
C ASN A 346 21.22 -8.75 14.55
N ASP A 347 20.43 -8.06 15.37
CA ASP A 347 19.06 -8.41 15.73
C ASP A 347 18.17 -7.17 15.92
N PHE A 348 16.86 -7.41 16.08
CA PHE A 348 15.88 -6.34 16.22
C PHE A 348 16.04 -5.54 17.53
N GLU A 349 16.58 -6.16 18.58
CA GLU A 349 16.78 -5.48 19.85
C GLU A 349 17.89 -4.42 19.74
N GLU A 350 18.96 -4.70 18.99
CA GLU A 350 20.00 -3.73 18.69
C GLU A 350 19.46 -2.51 17.94
N LEU A 351 18.50 -2.71 17.01
CA LEU A 351 17.78 -1.62 16.37
C LEU A 351 16.95 -0.82 17.39
N LEU A 352 16.19 -1.50 18.25
CA LEU A 352 15.40 -0.83 19.29
C LEU A 352 16.29 0.02 20.22
N ARG A 353 17.48 -0.48 20.57
CA ARG A 353 18.44 0.24 21.41
C ARG A 353 18.93 1.54 20.79
N GLN A 354 18.98 1.61 19.46
CA GLN A 354 19.29 2.84 18.73
C GLN A 354 18.10 3.79 18.62
N ALA A 355 16.88 3.24 18.62
CA ALA A 355 15.64 3.97 18.38
C ALA A 355 15.06 4.64 19.63
N VAL A 356 15.38 4.13 20.81
CA VAL A 356 14.87 4.63 22.10
C VAL A 356 15.94 5.39 22.87
N PRO A 357 15.56 6.24 23.84
CA PRO A 357 16.53 6.94 24.67
C PRO A 357 17.52 5.97 25.34
N SER A 358 18.83 6.26 25.24
CA SER A 358 19.92 5.37 25.69
C SER A 358 19.84 4.96 27.17
N HIS A 359 19.17 5.77 28.00
CA HIS A 359 18.98 5.49 29.41
C HIS A 359 17.91 4.40 29.69
N TRP A 360 17.04 4.07 28.71
CA TRP A 360 16.10 2.92 28.84
C TRP A 360 16.84 1.60 28.68
N THR A 361 17.91 1.59 27.90
CA THR A 361 18.60 0.39 27.44
C THR A 361 19.83 0.05 28.29
N GLN A 362 20.08 0.79 29.37
CA GLN A 362 21.23 0.53 30.26
C GLN A 362 21.12 -0.83 30.94
N ASN A 363 19.91 -1.29 31.23
CA ASN A 363 19.67 -2.65 31.70
C ASN A 363 19.65 -3.62 30.49
N PRO A 364 20.45 -4.70 30.51
CA PRO A 364 20.42 -5.70 29.44
C PRO A 364 19.03 -6.32 29.25
N ASP A 365 18.26 -6.51 30.33
CA ASP A 365 16.95 -7.18 30.30
C ASP A 365 15.76 -6.20 30.21
N TRP A 366 15.96 -4.98 29.67
CA TRP A 366 14.94 -3.92 29.65
C TRP A 366 13.62 -4.29 28.93
N LEU A 367 13.63 -5.32 28.06
CA LEU A 367 12.45 -5.87 27.38
C LEU A 367 11.80 -7.05 28.12
N ALA A 368 12.55 -7.75 28.99
CA ALA A 368 12.06 -8.92 29.74
C ALA A 368 11.45 -8.54 31.11
N GLN A 369 11.10 -7.27 31.30
CA GLN A 369 10.58 -6.75 32.55
C GLN A 369 9.04 -6.77 32.52
N GLY A 370 8.45 -7.73 33.24
CA GLY A 370 7.00 -7.97 33.23
C GLY A 370 6.11 -6.83 33.76
N ASP A 371 6.68 -5.70 34.18
CA ASP A 371 5.94 -4.49 34.59
C ASP A 371 5.65 -3.53 33.42
N THR A 372 6.33 -3.66 32.29
CA THR A 372 6.22 -2.72 31.16
C THR A 372 5.95 -3.45 29.85
N ARG A 373 4.90 -3.07 29.13
CA ARG A 373 4.60 -3.62 27.79
C ARG A 373 4.67 -2.54 26.73
N PHE A 374 5.68 -2.62 25.87
CA PHE A 374 5.82 -1.70 24.75
C PHE A 374 4.95 -2.10 23.56
N LEU A 375 4.31 -1.10 22.97
CA LEU A 375 3.75 -1.16 21.62
C LEU A 375 4.65 -0.33 20.71
N PHE A 376 5.45 -0.99 19.87
CA PHE A 376 6.35 -0.34 18.93
C PHE A 376 5.60 -0.01 17.63
N LEU A 377 5.50 1.28 17.32
CA LEU A 377 4.97 1.78 16.05
C LEU A 377 6.14 2.17 15.15
N LEU A 378 6.50 1.28 14.24
CA LEU A 378 7.56 1.45 13.27
C LEU A 378 7.02 2.16 12.03
N ASP A 379 7.21 3.47 11.93
CA ASP A 379 6.62 4.29 10.88
C ASP A 379 7.54 4.39 9.66
N GLY A 380 7.10 3.85 8.52
CA GLY A 380 7.71 4.08 7.21
C GLY A 380 8.86 3.15 6.84
N PHE A 381 8.67 1.83 6.81
CA PHE A 381 9.77 0.89 6.44
C PHE A 381 10.29 1.13 5.02
N SER A 382 9.46 1.69 4.14
CA SER A 382 9.86 2.05 2.79
C SER A 382 10.82 3.24 2.71
N GLU A 383 11.09 3.88 3.86
CA GLU A 383 12.01 5.01 4.03
C GLU A 383 13.26 4.58 4.80
N LEU A 384 13.40 3.28 5.12
CA LEU A 384 14.56 2.73 5.82
C LEU A 384 15.79 2.79 4.90
N ASN A 385 16.77 3.60 5.29
CA ASN A 385 18.03 3.77 4.56
C ASN A 385 19.19 3.29 5.45
N LEU A 386 19.64 2.06 5.18
CA LEU A 386 20.60 1.32 5.99
C LEU A 386 22.01 1.57 5.47
N GLU A 387 22.90 1.99 6.38
CA GLU A 387 24.32 2.23 6.06
C GLU A 387 25.15 0.93 6.10
N ASP A 388 24.61 -0.12 6.74
CA ASP A 388 25.13 -1.48 6.71
C ASP A 388 24.64 -2.26 5.48
N ASN A 389 25.32 -3.37 5.12
CA ASN A 389 24.94 -4.25 3.99
C ASN A 389 23.63 -5.03 4.24
N SER A 390 22.77 -4.50 5.10
CA SER A 390 21.59 -5.17 5.60
C SER A 390 20.38 -4.87 4.71
N SER A 391 19.46 -5.82 4.57
CA SER A 391 18.35 -5.75 3.62
C SER A 391 17.00 -5.55 4.30
N LEU A 392 16.01 -5.02 3.55
CA LEU A 392 14.62 -4.96 4.01
C LEU A 392 14.06 -6.36 4.36
N GLU A 393 14.50 -7.40 3.66
CA GLU A 393 14.18 -8.79 4.01
C GLU A 393 14.66 -9.13 5.42
N GLN A 394 15.92 -8.83 5.74
CA GLN A 394 16.47 -9.07 7.07
C GLN A 394 15.70 -8.31 8.15
N PHE A 395 15.30 -7.07 7.87
CA PHE A 395 14.44 -6.30 8.78
C PHE A 395 13.13 -7.04 9.10
N PHE A 396 12.37 -7.47 8.09
CA PHE A 396 11.12 -8.18 8.33
C PHE A 396 11.33 -9.52 9.04
N GLN A 397 12.40 -10.25 8.71
CA GLN A 397 12.74 -11.51 9.38
C GLN A 397 13.11 -11.30 10.85
N GLN A 398 13.89 -10.26 11.19
CA GLN A 398 14.23 -9.93 12.57
C GLN A 398 12.99 -9.52 13.36
N VAL A 399 12.11 -8.69 12.78
CA VAL A 399 10.86 -8.26 13.42
C VAL A 399 9.91 -9.44 13.66
N GLY A 400 9.74 -10.33 12.68
CA GLY A 400 8.91 -11.52 12.80
C GLY A 400 9.37 -12.43 13.95
N LYS A 401 10.68 -12.75 13.99
CA LYS A 401 11.29 -13.55 15.06
C LYS A 401 11.18 -12.92 16.44
N PHE A 402 11.31 -11.60 16.51
CA PHE A 402 11.14 -10.88 17.78
C PHE A 402 9.69 -11.01 18.29
N GLN A 403 8.69 -10.84 17.43
CA GLN A 403 7.28 -10.99 17.82
C GLN A 403 6.93 -12.43 18.25
N GLU A 404 7.49 -13.45 17.60
CA GLU A 404 7.38 -14.85 18.04
C GLU A 404 8.03 -15.07 19.42
N SER A 405 9.18 -14.42 19.67
CA SER A 405 9.85 -14.46 20.98
C SER A 405 8.99 -13.82 22.07
N CYS A 406 8.33 -12.70 21.76
CA CYS A 406 7.37 -12.05 22.65
C CYS A 406 6.14 -12.92 22.97
N ALA A 407 5.69 -13.75 22.03
CA ALA A 407 4.56 -14.64 22.26
C ALA A 407 4.92 -15.87 23.11
N SER A 408 6.17 -16.34 23.02
CA SER A 408 6.66 -17.53 23.74
C SER A 408 7.14 -17.23 25.17
N HIS A 409 7.43 -15.96 25.49
CA HIS A 409 7.95 -15.52 26.78
C HIS A 409 6.96 -14.55 27.45
N PRO A 410 6.19 -14.99 28.48
CA PRO A 410 5.18 -14.16 29.15
C PRO A 410 5.71 -12.82 29.70
N GLU A 411 7.00 -12.77 30.02
CA GLU A 411 7.75 -11.60 30.45
C GLU A 411 7.98 -10.57 29.32
N MET A 412 7.98 -10.98 28.05
CA MET A 412 8.17 -10.14 26.87
C MET A 412 6.86 -9.88 26.12
N GLY A 413 5.84 -9.34 26.79
CA GLY A 413 4.50 -9.12 26.23
C GLY A 413 4.38 -7.93 25.24
N HIS A 414 5.35 -7.70 24.36
CA HIS A 414 5.39 -6.56 23.44
C HIS A 414 4.66 -6.81 22.11
N ARG A 415 4.28 -5.73 21.43
CA ARG A 415 3.60 -5.78 20.12
C ARG A 415 4.21 -4.81 19.14
N ILE A 416 4.18 -5.17 17.85
CA ILE A 416 4.74 -4.38 16.77
C ILE A 416 3.67 -4.04 15.73
N ILE A 417 3.63 -2.75 15.38
CA ILE A 417 2.90 -2.21 14.23
C ILE A 417 3.94 -1.64 13.27
N ILE A 418 3.90 -2.03 12.00
CA ILE A 418 4.77 -1.50 10.95
C ILE A 418 3.91 -0.80 9.91
N THR A 419 4.33 0.38 9.44
CA THR A 419 3.72 1.04 8.29
C THR A 419 4.65 1.14 7.10
N GLY A 420 4.10 1.11 5.88
CA GLY A 420 4.85 1.46 4.69
C GLY A 420 4.10 1.25 3.38
N ARG A 421 4.82 1.13 2.27
CA ARG A 421 4.25 1.17 0.92
C ARG A 421 3.98 -0.23 0.37
N SER A 422 2.78 -0.44 -0.17
CA SER A 422 2.34 -1.72 -0.74
C SER A 422 3.27 -2.22 -1.86
N LEU A 423 3.79 -1.31 -2.71
CA LEU A 423 4.62 -1.68 -3.86
C LEU A 423 5.94 -2.35 -3.48
N MET A 424 6.60 -1.90 -2.40
CA MET A 424 7.87 -2.50 -1.95
C MET A 424 7.65 -3.86 -1.29
N ILE A 425 6.44 -4.15 -0.81
CA ILE A 425 6.10 -5.44 -0.23
C ILE A 425 5.89 -6.47 -1.32
N LYS A 426 5.25 -6.09 -2.44
CA LYS A 426 5.05 -7.00 -3.59
C LYS A 426 6.35 -7.59 -4.13
N THR A 427 7.44 -6.82 -4.10
CA THR A 427 8.77 -7.31 -4.50
C THR A 427 9.39 -8.31 -3.51
N LEU A 428 8.93 -8.30 -2.26
CA LEU A 428 9.45 -9.12 -1.15
C LEU A 428 8.46 -10.21 -0.72
N GLU A 429 7.31 -10.35 -1.39
CA GLU A 429 6.17 -11.17 -0.96
C GLU A 429 6.55 -12.62 -0.58
N ARG A 430 7.48 -13.23 -1.30
CA ARG A 430 7.96 -14.61 -1.04
C ARG A 430 8.92 -14.74 0.14
N LEU A 431 9.43 -13.61 0.65
CA LEU A 431 10.49 -13.51 1.66
C LEU A 431 9.98 -12.94 2.99
N LEU A 432 8.70 -12.53 3.04
CA LEU A 432 8.07 -12.03 4.25
C LEU A 432 7.87 -13.17 5.26
N PRO A 433 7.97 -12.87 6.58
CA PRO A 433 7.67 -13.85 7.61
C PRO A 433 6.16 -14.20 7.61
N PRO A 434 5.79 -15.42 8.02
CA PRO A 434 4.41 -15.90 7.93
C PRO A 434 3.47 -15.25 8.96
N ASN A 435 4.00 -14.67 10.04
CA ASN A 435 3.23 -14.10 11.15
C ASN A 435 2.84 -12.61 10.94
N LEU A 436 2.43 -12.24 9.72
CA LEU A 436 2.00 -10.87 9.39
C LEU A 436 0.49 -10.76 9.23
N ALA A 437 -0.16 -9.97 10.07
CA ALA A 437 -1.54 -9.54 9.87
C ALA A 437 -1.56 -8.24 9.06
N ARG A 438 -2.21 -8.26 7.89
CA ARG A 438 -2.02 -7.22 6.88
C ARG A 438 -3.30 -6.46 6.57
N VAL A 439 -3.18 -5.15 6.45
CA VAL A 439 -4.24 -4.25 6.00
C VAL A 439 -3.72 -3.21 5.03
N GLU A 440 -4.49 -2.89 4.00
CA GLU A 440 -4.20 -1.82 3.04
C GLU A 440 -5.13 -0.62 3.22
N ILE A 441 -4.57 0.56 3.48
CA ILE A 441 -5.32 1.80 3.59
C ILE A 441 -5.93 2.16 2.22
N LEU A 442 -7.26 2.26 2.20
CA LEU A 442 -8.03 2.53 1.00
C LEU A 442 -8.11 4.03 0.67
N PRO A 443 -8.47 4.39 -0.58
CA PRO A 443 -8.88 5.75 -0.91
C PRO A 443 -10.09 6.18 -0.10
N PHE A 444 -10.20 7.48 0.15
CA PHE A 444 -11.45 8.03 0.66
C PHE A 444 -12.58 7.68 -0.30
N ASP A 445 -13.58 7.00 0.22
CA ASP A 445 -14.87 6.94 -0.43
C ASP A 445 -15.54 8.33 -0.42
N ALA A 446 -16.67 8.46 -1.12
CA ALA A 446 -17.39 9.72 -1.20
C ALA A 446 -17.81 10.27 0.18
N ALA A 447 -18.04 9.38 1.17
CA ALA A 447 -18.45 9.77 2.51
C ALA A 447 -17.27 10.35 3.30
N LEU A 448 -16.11 9.69 3.30
CA LEU A 448 -14.89 10.20 3.92
C LEU A 448 -14.41 11.49 3.27
N GLN A 449 -14.44 11.58 1.94
CA GLN A 449 -14.09 12.80 1.21
C GLN A 449 -15.00 13.97 1.62
N THR A 450 -16.31 13.74 1.71
CA THR A 450 -17.27 14.77 2.15
C THR A 450 -17.00 15.19 3.60
N ARG A 451 -16.72 14.24 4.50
CA ARG A 451 -16.40 14.54 5.90
C ARG A 451 -15.12 15.36 6.03
N TRP A 452 -14.10 15.02 5.26
CA TRP A 452 -12.83 15.74 5.23
C TRP A 452 -13.00 17.18 4.72
N LEU A 453 -13.73 17.38 3.61
CA LEU A 453 -14.02 18.72 3.07
C LEU A 453 -14.83 19.58 4.06
N ALA A 454 -15.79 18.99 4.77
CA ALA A 454 -16.55 19.70 5.80
C ALA A 454 -15.66 20.14 6.98
N GLN A 455 -14.69 19.31 7.38
CA GLN A 455 -13.70 19.70 8.38
C GLN A 455 -12.80 20.83 7.88
N TRP A 456 -12.33 20.76 6.63
CA TRP A 456 -11.55 21.83 6.01
C TRP A 456 -12.30 23.16 5.99
N GLU A 457 -13.56 23.17 5.56
CA GLU A 457 -14.41 24.36 5.53
C GLU A 457 -14.60 24.96 6.93
N ARG A 458 -14.81 24.11 7.94
CA ARG A 458 -14.91 24.53 9.34
C ARG A 458 -13.62 25.17 9.87
N LEU A 459 -12.46 24.66 9.48
CA LEU A 459 -11.16 25.12 9.98
C LEU A 459 -10.66 26.37 9.26
N THR A 460 -10.92 26.47 7.96
CA THR A 460 -10.38 27.55 7.11
C THR A 460 -11.40 28.66 6.80
N GLY A 461 -12.70 28.38 6.96
CA GLY A 461 -13.77 29.26 6.50
C GLY A 461 -13.95 29.32 4.98
N ALA A 462 -13.16 28.56 4.22
CA ALA A 462 -13.22 28.54 2.77
C ALA A 462 -14.33 27.60 2.29
N ALA A 463 -15.31 28.13 1.54
CA ALA A 463 -16.41 27.35 1.02
C ALA A 463 -15.91 26.22 0.09
N THR A 464 -16.33 24.99 0.36
CA THR A 464 -15.95 23.81 -0.44
C THR A 464 -17.06 23.36 -1.39
N SER A 465 -18.20 24.06 -1.44
CA SER A 465 -19.36 23.63 -2.24
C SER A 465 -19.06 23.51 -3.74
N SER A 466 -18.30 24.45 -4.30
CA SER A 466 -17.85 24.42 -5.70
C SER A 466 -16.84 23.29 -5.96
N LEU A 467 -15.86 23.12 -5.06
CA LEU A 467 -14.89 22.03 -5.14
C LEU A 467 -15.57 20.66 -5.01
N LYS A 468 -16.53 20.52 -4.09
CA LYS A 468 -17.28 19.28 -3.90
C LYS A 468 -18.12 18.94 -5.13
N ALA A 469 -18.83 19.92 -5.69
CA ALA A 469 -19.58 19.73 -6.94
C ALA A 469 -18.65 19.34 -8.10
N MET A 470 -17.46 19.95 -8.18
CA MET A 470 -16.43 19.60 -9.16
C MET A 470 -15.96 18.14 -9.00
N LEU A 471 -15.56 17.74 -7.80
CA LEU A 471 -15.08 16.37 -7.54
C LEU A 471 -16.16 15.29 -7.74
N GLN A 472 -17.44 15.67 -7.69
CA GLN A 472 -18.59 14.76 -7.87
C GLN A 472 -19.11 14.71 -9.31
N ASN A 473 -18.88 15.75 -10.13
CA ASN A 473 -19.43 15.89 -11.48
C ASN A 473 -18.42 15.60 -12.61
N ILE A 474 -17.13 15.47 -12.31
CA ILE A 474 -16.15 15.08 -13.32
C ILE A 474 -16.36 13.59 -13.61
N ASP A 475 -16.53 13.23 -14.89
CA ASP A 475 -16.32 11.87 -15.40
C ASP A 475 -14.83 11.55 -15.28
N VAL A 476 -14.35 11.40 -14.04
CA VAL A 476 -12.96 11.08 -13.75
C VAL A 476 -12.77 9.65 -14.26
N PRO A 477 -11.92 9.41 -15.27
CA PRO A 477 -11.60 8.04 -15.68
C PRO A 477 -11.23 7.24 -14.44
N GLU A 478 -11.66 5.98 -14.32
CA GLU A 478 -11.47 5.18 -13.09
C GLU A 478 -10.02 5.22 -12.57
N GLN A 479 -9.07 5.33 -13.49
CA GLN A 479 -7.62 5.43 -13.29
C GLN A 479 -7.14 6.76 -12.65
N ASN A 480 -7.93 7.82 -12.69
CA ASN A 480 -7.68 9.14 -12.08
C ASN A 480 -8.39 9.29 -10.71
N ALA A 481 -9.26 8.37 -10.34
CA ALA A 481 -10.10 8.49 -9.15
C ALA A 481 -9.28 8.57 -7.84
N HIS A 482 -8.05 8.05 -7.80
CA HIS A 482 -7.19 8.17 -6.61
C HIS A 482 -6.70 9.60 -6.37
N LEU A 483 -6.53 10.42 -7.42
CA LEU A 483 -6.05 11.81 -7.28
C LEU A 483 -7.02 12.68 -6.48
N THR A 484 -8.30 12.34 -6.47
CA THR A 484 -9.30 13.09 -5.70
C THR A 484 -9.62 12.44 -4.36
N ARG A 485 -9.03 11.28 -4.04
CA ARG A 485 -9.41 10.44 -2.89
C ARG A 485 -8.27 10.20 -1.90
N GLU A 486 -7.08 10.73 -2.16
CA GLU A 486 -5.95 10.68 -1.24
C GLU A 486 -5.93 11.92 -0.32
N PRO A 487 -5.77 11.76 1.01
CA PRO A 487 -5.77 12.87 1.96
C PRO A 487 -4.81 14.02 1.60
N LEU A 488 -3.57 13.70 1.22
CA LEU A 488 -2.57 14.70 0.84
C LEU A 488 -2.97 15.45 -0.44
N MET A 489 -3.52 14.75 -1.44
CA MET A 489 -3.94 15.38 -2.68
C MET A 489 -5.21 16.22 -2.48
N LEU A 490 -6.14 15.75 -1.65
CA LEU A 490 -7.31 16.52 -1.22
C LEU A 490 -6.92 17.84 -0.54
N TYR A 491 -5.88 17.80 0.30
CA TYR A 491 -5.29 19.02 0.86
C TYR A 491 -4.82 19.98 -0.23
N PHE A 492 -4.04 19.51 -1.21
CA PHE A 492 -3.57 20.37 -2.31
C PHE A 492 -4.71 20.96 -3.13
N LEU A 493 -5.71 20.15 -3.49
CA LEU A 493 -6.88 20.61 -4.24
C LEU A 493 -7.68 21.66 -3.46
N ALA A 494 -7.93 21.43 -2.17
CA ALA A 494 -8.66 22.35 -1.31
C ALA A 494 -7.89 23.67 -1.08
N ALA A 495 -6.58 23.59 -0.87
CA ALA A 495 -5.74 24.76 -0.67
C ALA A 495 -5.60 25.60 -1.95
N MET A 496 -5.35 24.98 -3.10
CA MET A 496 -5.31 25.69 -4.39
C MET A 496 -6.67 26.29 -4.76
N HIS A 497 -7.78 25.60 -4.44
CA HIS A 497 -9.12 26.14 -4.64
C HIS A 497 -9.38 27.37 -3.76
N ARG A 498 -9.03 27.31 -2.47
CA ARG A 498 -9.11 28.45 -1.54
C ARG A 498 -8.35 29.66 -2.10
N ASP A 499 -7.17 29.41 -2.67
CA ASP A 499 -6.27 30.47 -3.11
C ASP A 499 -6.54 30.94 -4.55
N GLY A 500 -7.53 30.35 -5.24
CA GLY A 500 -7.93 30.72 -6.61
C GLY A 500 -7.00 30.22 -7.72
N GLU A 501 -6.13 29.26 -7.41
CA GLU A 501 -5.10 28.72 -8.32
C GLU A 501 -5.50 27.36 -8.93
N LEU A 502 -6.62 26.77 -8.53
CA LEU A 502 -7.11 25.51 -9.11
C LEU A 502 -7.82 25.77 -10.45
N ARG A 503 -7.32 25.17 -11.53
CA ARG A 503 -7.96 25.20 -12.85
C ARG A 503 -8.71 23.91 -13.14
N LEU A 504 -9.92 24.04 -13.69
CA LEU A 504 -10.86 22.93 -13.94
C LEU A 504 -10.39 21.99 -15.06
N ASP A 505 -9.81 22.56 -16.10
CA ASP A 505 -9.34 21.84 -17.29
C ASP A 505 -8.28 20.77 -16.98
N MET A 506 -7.52 20.94 -15.90
CA MET A 506 -6.50 19.96 -15.47
C MET A 506 -7.08 18.63 -15.00
N LEU A 507 -8.33 18.62 -14.50
CA LEU A 507 -8.98 17.41 -13.96
C LEU A 507 -9.88 16.72 -15.00
N GLU A 508 -10.19 17.40 -16.10
CA GLU A 508 -10.99 16.88 -17.22
C GLU A 508 -10.14 16.12 -18.27
N GLU A 509 -8.81 16.14 -18.12
CA GLU A 509 -7.88 15.43 -19.00
C GLU A 509 -8.13 13.91 -18.98
N THR A 510 -8.38 13.34 -20.16
CA THR A 510 -8.62 11.90 -20.33
C THR A 510 -7.37 11.05 -20.10
N ASN A 511 -6.19 11.65 -20.28
CA ASN A 511 -4.91 11.00 -20.03
C ASN A 511 -4.43 11.25 -18.58
N VAL A 512 -4.32 10.16 -17.82
CA VAL A 512 -3.96 10.17 -16.38
C VAL A 512 -2.61 10.83 -16.12
N ALA A 513 -1.61 10.54 -16.93
CA ALA A 513 -0.29 11.11 -16.75
C ALA A 513 -0.31 12.62 -17.08
N ARG A 514 -0.99 13.03 -18.14
CA ARG A 514 -1.16 14.47 -18.44
C ARG A 514 -1.89 15.22 -17.32
N ALA A 515 -2.97 14.65 -16.78
CA ALA A 515 -3.69 15.22 -15.64
C ALA A 515 -2.78 15.39 -14.41
N LYS A 516 -2.02 14.33 -14.06
CA LYS A 516 -1.03 14.38 -12.97
C LYS A 516 0.01 15.45 -13.20
N PHE A 517 0.59 15.51 -14.40
CA PHE A 517 1.62 16.49 -14.76
C PHE A 517 1.15 17.91 -14.49
N LEU A 518 -0.01 18.29 -15.04
CA LEU A 518 -0.59 19.62 -14.88
C LEU A 518 -0.86 19.93 -13.40
N LEU A 519 -1.42 18.95 -12.67
CA LEU A 519 -1.74 19.11 -11.25
C LEU A 519 -0.47 19.33 -10.40
N TYR A 520 0.54 18.46 -10.51
CA TYR A 520 1.78 18.60 -9.73
C TYR A 520 2.58 19.84 -10.15
N GLN A 521 2.54 20.22 -11.43
CA GLN A 521 3.12 21.47 -11.89
C GLN A 521 2.42 22.67 -11.24
N GLN A 522 1.09 22.67 -11.16
CA GLN A 522 0.34 23.74 -10.51
C GLN A 522 0.63 23.78 -9.01
N ILE A 523 0.68 22.62 -8.33
CA ILE A 523 1.05 22.55 -6.91
C ILE A 523 2.45 23.12 -6.68
N PHE A 524 3.40 22.85 -7.57
CA PHE A 524 4.73 23.46 -7.50
C PHE A 524 4.70 24.98 -7.51
N TYR A 525 4.05 25.58 -8.51
CA TYR A 525 3.97 27.04 -8.60
C TYR A 525 3.17 27.66 -7.44
N TRP A 526 2.06 27.03 -7.04
CA TRP A 526 1.27 27.44 -5.89
C TRP A 526 2.10 27.42 -4.59
N ALA A 527 2.84 26.33 -4.34
CA ALA A 527 3.65 26.17 -3.15
C ALA A 527 4.83 27.16 -3.07
N LEU A 528 5.28 27.72 -4.21
CA LEU A 528 6.33 28.75 -4.22
C LEU A 528 5.79 30.18 -4.14
N THR A 529 4.58 30.43 -4.64
CA THR A 529 4.04 31.80 -4.80
C THR A 529 3.06 32.20 -3.71
N LYS A 530 2.18 31.28 -3.27
CA LYS A 530 1.09 31.56 -2.30
C LYS A 530 1.34 30.97 -0.93
N HIS A 531 1.98 29.80 -0.87
CA HIS A 531 2.43 29.20 0.38
C HIS A 531 3.77 29.85 0.78
N ARG A 532 3.75 30.91 1.61
CA ARG A 532 4.99 31.57 2.09
C ARG A 532 5.94 30.53 2.71
N PRO A 533 7.27 30.63 2.52
CA PRO A 533 8.08 29.44 2.41
C PRO A 533 8.42 28.87 3.78
N GLY A 534 7.95 27.67 4.07
CA GLY A 534 8.45 26.88 5.20
C GLY A 534 9.96 26.61 5.12
N LEU A 535 10.55 26.66 3.91
CA LEU A 535 11.99 26.41 3.72
C LEU A 535 12.87 27.60 4.13
N LEU A 536 12.55 28.82 3.70
CA LEU A 536 13.38 30.00 3.95
C LEU A 536 12.68 31.12 4.73
N GLN A 537 11.43 30.96 5.14
CA GLN A 537 10.65 31.89 5.96
C GLN A 537 10.60 33.36 5.45
N ARG A 538 10.95 33.60 4.17
CA ARG A 538 10.97 34.90 3.48
C ARG A 538 10.55 34.74 2.02
N GLN A 539 9.97 35.75 1.39
CA GLN A 539 9.66 35.67 -0.04
C GLN A 539 10.93 35.46 -0.88
N LEU A 540 10.84 34.57 -1.87
CA LEU A 540 11.90 34.29 -2.83
C LEU A 540 11.78 35.24 -4.03
N SER A 541 12.91 35.72 -4.54
CA SER A 541 12.95 36.41 -5.82
C SER A 541 12.64 35.46 -6.98
N PRO A 542 12.26 35.96 -8.17
CA PRO A 542 12.12 35.13 -9.37
C PRO A 542 13.39 34.32 -9.71
N THR A 543 14.58 34.89 -9.46
CA THR A 543 15.86 34.19 -9.67
C THR A 543 16.07 33.06 -8.65
N GLU A 544 15.71 33.28 -7.39
CA GLU A 544 15.79 32.24 -6.34
C GLU A 544 14.80 31.10 -6.58
N ILE A 545 13.60 31.41 -7.08
CA ILE A 545 12.61 30.40 -7.51
C ILE A 545 13.20 29.51 -8.62
N GLU A 546 13.88 30.12 -9.58
CA GLU A 546 14.51 29.41 -10.68
C GLU A 546 15.71 28.57 -10.21
N SER A 547 16.50 29.06 -9.26
CA SER A 547 17.56 28.27 -8.61
C SER A 547 17.00 27.10 -7.82
N LEU A 548 15.90 27.28 -7.08
CA LEU A 548 15.24 26.17 -6.38
C LEU A 548 14.67 25.15 -7.38
N ARG A 549 14.11 25.61 -8.50
CA ARG A 549 13.61 24.74 -9.57
C ARG A 549 14.74 23.86 -10.13
N ARG A 550 15.91 24.44 -10.44
CA ARG A 550 17.10 23.71 -10.90
C ARG A 550 17.62 22.73 -9.85
N LEU A 551 17.66 23.12 -8.57
CA LEU A 551 18.02 22.21 -7.48
C LEU A 551 17.07 21.02 -7.41
N LEU A 552 15.75 21.26 -7.43
CA LEU A 552 14.75 20.20 -7.37
C LEU A 552 14.77 19.30 -8.62
N ALA A 553 15.15 19.83 -9.78
CA ALA A 553 15.37 19.07 -11.01
C ALA A 553 16.48 18.01 -10.84
N GLU A 554 17.63 18.39 -10.29
CA GLU A 554 18.72 17.44 -9.98
C GLU A 554 18.38 16.48 -8.83
N VAL A 555 17.63 16.95 -7.82
CA VAL A 555 17.13 16.06 -6.74
C VAL A 555 16.17 15.02 -7.30
N GLY A 556 15.26 15.42 -8.20
CA GLY A 556 14.34 14.54 -8.90
C GLY A 556 15.07 13.51 -9.76
N LEU A 557 16.07 13.95 -10.53
CA LEU A 557 16.94 13.07 -11.30
C LEU A 557 17.62 12.03 -10.39
N TRP A 558 18.27 12.45 -9.31
CA TRP A 558 18.94 11.54 -8.38
C TRP A 558 17.97 10.54 -7.74
N ALA A 559 16.80 11.01 -7.29
CA ALA A 559 15.80 10.16 -6.66
C ALA A 559 15.31 9.05 -7.60
N VAL A 560 15.09 9.37 -8.88
CA VAL A 560 14.69 8.38 -9.90
C VAL A 560 15.84 7.42 -10.21
N GLN A 561 17.05 7.93 -10.41
CA GLN A 561 18.22 7.13 -10.79
C GLN A 561 18.66 6.15 -9.71
N THR A 562 18.57 6.55 -8.44
CA THR A 562 18.97 5.72 -7.31
C THR A 562 17.83 4.89 -6.74
N GLY A 563 16.58 5.23 -7.05
CA GLY A 563 15.40 4.70 -6.37
C GLY A 563 15.27 5.15 -4.91
N SER A 564 16.17 6.02 -4.43
CA SER A 564 16.16 6.55 -3.07
C SER A 564 15.23 7.74 -2.96
N GLU A 565 14.36 7.74 -1.95
CA GLU A 565 13.51 8.90 -1.64
C GLU A 565 14.27 10.02 -0.94
N THR A 566 15.42 9.69 -0.35
CA THR A 566 16.26 10.62 0.40
C THR A 566 17.53 10.93 -0.40
N VAL A 567 17.76 12.21 -0.66
CA VAL A 567 18.89 12.67 -1.46
C VAL A 567 19.85 13.49 -0.58
N PRO A 568 21.15 13.12 -0.51
CA PRO A 568 22.12 13.90 0.25
C PRO A 568 22.38 15.25 -0.41
N LEU A 569 22.25 16.36 0.34
CA LEU A 569 22.50 17.71 -0.18
C LEU A 569 23.96 17.91 -0.62
N ALA A 570 24.91 17.20 0.00
CA ALA A 570 26.32 17.26 -0.39
C ALA A 570 26.55 16.75 -1.84
N GLN A 571 25.77 15.76 -2.28
CA GLN A 571 25.83 15.28 -3.66
C GLN A 571 25.27 16.32 -4.63
N MET A 572 24.18 16.99 -4.25
CA MET A 572 23.59 18.08 -5.05
C MET A 572 24.54 19.27 -5.16
N ALA A 573 25.23 19.64 -4.06
CA ALA A 573 26.25 20.67 -4.07
C ALA A 573 27.41 20.33 -5.03
N THR A 574 27.80 19.06 -5.10
CA THR A 574 28.86 18.60 -6.02
C THR A 574 28.40 18.62 -7.48
N ARG A 575 27.19 18.13 -7.78
CA ARG A 575 26.63 18.12 -9.15
C ARG A 575 26.40 19.53 -9.68
N LEU A 576 25.97 20.45 -8.82
CA LEU A 576 25.67 21.85 -9.15
C LEU A 576 26.81 22.80 -8.77
N GLN A 577 28.06 22.32 -8.69
CA GLN A 577 29.21 23.14 -8.25
C GLN A 577 29.48 24.37 -9.13
N HIS A 578 29.04 24.34 -10.39
CA HIS A 578 29.21 25.45 -11.34
C HIS A 578 28.06 26.48 -11.29
N ASP A 579 26.98 26.20 -10.55
CA ASP A 579 25.82 27.07 -10.42
C ASP A 579 25.90 27.89 -9.13
N GLN A 580 26.51 29.08 -9.22
CA GLN A 580 26.77 29.93 -8.06
C GLN A 580 25.50 30.33 -7.31
N GLU A 581 24.36 30.49 -8.01
CA GLU A 581 23.09 30.88 -7.39
C GLU A 581 22.51 29.72 -6.58
N VAL A 582 22.59 28.49 -7.09
CA VAL A 582 22.15 27.30 -6.34
C VAL A 582 23.07 27.04 -5.14
N GLN A 583 24.38 27.26 -5.27
CA GLN A 583 25.31 27.13 -4.14
C GLN A 583 24.97 28.10 -3.01
N ALA A 584 24.62 29.35 -3.33
CA ALA A 584 24.19 30.34 -2.34
C ALA A 584 22.88 29.90 -1.65
N LEU A 585 21.93 29.36 -2.41
CA LEU A 585 20.67 28.83 -1.88
C LEU A 585 20.90 27.63 -0.94
N LEU A 586 21.77 26.69 -1.34
CA LEU A 586 22.12 25.53 -0.52
C LEU A 586 22.77 25.93 0.81
N ALA A 587 23.66 26.92 0.79
CA ALA A 587 24.29 27.44 2.01
C ALA A 587 23.27 28.09 2.96
N GLU A 588 22.29 28.83 2.43
CA GLU A 588 21.21 29.40 3.25
C GLU A 588 20.33 28.29 3.87
N LEU A 589 19.96 27.29 3.06
CA LEU A 589 19.16 26.14 3.52
C LEU A 589 19.88 25.34 4.62
N GLN A 590 21.19 25.08 4.46
CA GLN A 590 22.00 24.40 5.48
C GLN A 590 22.09 25.19 6.78
N THR A 591 22.18 26.53 6.70
CA THR A 591 22.24 27.40 7.88
C THR A 591 20.94 27.34 8.68
N LYS A 592 19.78 27.26 8.03
CA LYS A 592 18.47 27.18 8.70
C LYS A 592 18.12 25.80 9.25
N LEU A 593 18.84 24.77 8.83
CA LEU A 593 18.63 23.37 9.21
C LEU A 593 19.23 23.02 10.59
N GLN A 594 19.78 23.99 11.32
CA GLN A 594 20.60 23.77 12.51
C GLN A 594 19.84 23.18 13.71
N ASP A 595 18.51 23.37 13.81
CA ASP A 595 17.74 22.88 14.96
C ASP A 595 16.54 21.98 14.61
N HIS A 596 15.92 22.09 13.43
CA HIS A 596 14.65 21.42 13.09
C HIS A 596 14.53 21.03 11.61
N ALA A 597 13.76 19.98 11.29
CA ALA A 597 13.42 19.64 9.92
C ALA A 597 12.52 20.71 9.28
N LEU A 598 12.86 21.15 8.07
CA LEU A 598 12.10 22.14 7.30
C LEU A 598 11.18 21.41 6.34
N THR A 599 9.87 21.43 6.61
CA THR A 599 8.86 20.78 5.77
C THR A 599 8.01 21.81 5.06
N ASN A 600 7.83 21.66 3.76
CA ASN A 600 6.82 22.39 2.99
C ASN A 600 5.98 21.41 2.15
N PRO A 601 4.95 21.88 1.42
CA PRO A 601 4.13 21.03 0.55
C PRO A 601 4.90 20.18 -0.48
N LEU A 602 6.12 20.55 -0.87
CA LEU A 602 6.90 19.93 -1.94
C LEU A 602 7.99 19.00 -1.42
N VAL A 603 8.73 19.44 -0.41
CA VAL A 603 9.91 18.76 0.11
C VAL A 603 10.03 18.88 1.62
N THR A 604 10.74 17.90 2.18
CA THR A 604 11.22 17.89 3.57
C THR A 604 12.74 17.90 3.55
N LEU A 605 13.33 18.88 4.22
CA LEU A 605 14.76 18.93 4.53
C LEU A 605 14.99 18.53 5.98
N TYR A 606 16.01 17.73 6.23
CA TYR A 606 16.38 17.33 7.59
C TYR A 606 17.87 17.01 7.68
N SER A 607 18.42 17.12 8.88
CA SER A 607 19.80 16.74 9.19
C SER A 607 19.82 15.36 9.85
N ARG A 608 20.80 14.53 9.47
CA ARG A 608 21.11 13.25 10.10
C ARG A 608 22.61 13.23 10.38
N GLY A 609 22.98 13.47 11.65
CA GLY A 609 24.37 13.73 12.04
C GLY A 609 24.91 14.99 11.35
N ASP A 610 26.10 14.90 10.78
CA ASP A 610 26.76 16.01 10.06
C ASP A 610 26.29 16.16 8.59
N GLN A 611 25.32 15.35 8.14
CA GLN A 611 24.83 15.35 6.77
C GLN A 611 23.39 15.83 6.67
N SER A 612 23.10 16.61 5.63
CA SER A 612 21.77 17.13 5.34
C SER A 612 21.15 16.43 4.14
N TYR A 613 19.84 16.17 4.21
CA TYR A 613 19.08 15.41 3.22
C TYR A 613 17.86 16.20 2.75
N ILE A 614 17.43 15.92 1.52
CA ILE A 614 16.19 16.42 0.92
C ILE A 614 15.35 15.25 0.41
N ARG A 615 14.03 15.34 0.61
CA ARG A 615 13.04 14.36 0.14
C ARG A 615 11.81 15.06 -0.39
N PHE A 616 11.17 14.51 -1.44
CA PHE A 616 9.86 14.97 -1.88
C PHE A 616 8.73 14.45 -0.98
N THR A 617 7.74 15.30 -0.69
CA THR A 617 6.51 14.89 0.03
C THR A 617 5.68 13.87 -0.75
N HIS A 618 5.84 13.85 -2.08
CA HIS A 618 5.19 12.91 -2.98
C HIS A 618 6.12 12.50 -4.13
N ASN A 619 6.21 11.20 -4.43
CA ASN A 619 7.13 10.65 -5.45
C ASN A 619 6.88 11.24 -6.86
N SER A 620 5.64 11.57 -7.22
CA SER A 620 5.36 12.23 -8.51
C SER A 620 6.08 13.57 -8.69
N PHE A 621 6.47 14.28 -7.61
CA PHE A 621 7.33 15.45 -7.76
C PHE A 621 8.73 15.04 -8.26
N GLY A 622 9.32 13.97 -7.71
CA GLY A 622 10.60 13.44 -8.19
C GLY A 622 10.57 13.12 -9.68
N LYS A 623 9.50 12.44 -10.14
CA LYS A 623 9.28 12.16 -11.57
C LYS A 623 9.08 13.42 -12.41
N LEU A 624 8.25 14.37 -11.94
CA LEU A 624 8.00 15.65 -12.61
C LEU A 624 9.31 16.42 -12.83
N PHE A 625 10.10 16.55 -11.78
CA PHE A 625 11.37 17.28 -11.81
C PHE A 625 12.44 16.56 -12.62
N CYS A 626 12.49 15.22 -12.55
CA CYS A 626 13.35 14.43 -13.43
C CYS A 626 12.94 14.64 -14.91
N SER A 627 11.65 14.58 -15.25
CA SER A 627 11.17 14.84 -16.62
C SER A 627 11.50 16.27 -17.07
N ARG A 628 11.41 17.28 -16.19
CA ARG A 628 11.84 18.65 -16.52
C ARG A 628 13.34 18.74 -16.80
N ARG A 629 14.17 18.11 -15.98
CA ARG A 629 15.62 18.07 -16.20
C ARG A 629 16.01 17.42 -17.53
N LEU A 630 15.31 16.35 -17.88
CA LEU A 630 15.46 15.64 -19.14
C LEU A 630 14.98 16.50 -20.32
N HIS A 631 13.83 17.16 -20.19
CA HIS A 631 13.31 18.07 -21.20
C HIS A 631 14.29 19.18 -21.55
N GLU A 632 14.88 19.86 -20.56
CA GLU A 632 15.91 20.89 -20.79
C GLU A 632 17.10 20.34 -21.58
N ALA A 633 17.55 19.12 -21.27
CA ALA A 633 18.63 18.49 -22.03
C ALA A 633 18.21 18.18 -23.48
N LEU A 634 16.98 17.71 -23.71
CA LEU A 634 16.47 17.43 -25.04
C LEU A 634 16.35 18.71 -25.90
N GLU A 635 15.92 19.82 -25.30
CA GLU A 635 15.90 21.14 -25.96
C GLU A 635 17.31 21.59 -26.36
N ASP A 636 18.27 21.47 -25.44
CA ASP A 636 19.67 21.78 -25.71
C ASP A 636 20.26 20.90 -26.84
N TRP A 637 19.87 19.62 -26.89
CA TRP A 637 20.29 18.69 -27.94
C TRP A 637 19.66 18.99 -29.30
N ALA A 638 18.44 19.54 -29.30
CA ALA A 638 17.72 19.95 -30.50
C ALA A 638 18.20 21.32 -31.04
N THR A 639 18.90 22.12 -30.23
CA THR A 639 19.26 23.49 -30.60
C THR A 639 20.56 23.56 -31.44
N THR A 640 20.55 24.40 -32.48
CA THR A 640 21.74 24.73 -33.28
C THR A 640 22.12 26.20 -33.16
N LEU A 641 23.43 26.48 -33.15
CA LEU A 641 24.02 27.81 -33.20
C LEU A 641 24.50 28.11 -34.61
N THR A 642 24.24 29.32 -35.10
CA THR A 642 24.83 29.76 -36.37
C THR A 642 26.22 30.35 -36.12
N ARG A 643 27.28 29.61 -36.46
CA ARG A 643 28.67 30.10 -36.42
C ARG A 643 29.28 30.02 -37.81
N ARG A 644 29.87 31.12 -38.29
CA ARG A 644 30.55 31.20 -39.60
C ARG A 644 29.68 30.68 -40.77
N GLN A 645 28.38 30.98 -40.76
CA GLN A 645 27.38 30.53 -41.75
C GLN A 645 27.15 29.01 -41.83
N LYS A 646 27.59 28.23 -40.83
CA LYS A 646 27.23 26.82 -40.69
C LYS A 646 26.45 26.60 -39.39
N PRO A 647 25.35 25.83 -39.41
CA PRO A 647 24.70 25.40 -38.20
C PRO A 647 25.61 24.40 -37.47
N GLU A 648 26.01 24.73 -36.25
CA GLU A 648 26.73 23.85 -35.33
C GLU A 648 25.80 23.48 -34.18
N PRO A 649 25.86 22.26 -33.62
CA PRO A 649 25.04 21.91 -32.47
C PRO A 649 25.41 22.77 -31.25
N LEU A 650 24.42 23.23 -30.48
CA LEU A 650 24.66 23.91 -29.20
C LEU A 650 25.46 23.00 -28.26
N VAL A 651 25.05 21.73 -28.17
CA VAL A 651 25.74 20.67 -27.41
C VAL A 651 26.48 19.75 -28.38
N PRO A 652 27.82 19.70 -28.37
CA PRO A 652 28.61 18.79 -29.21
C PRO A 652 28.28 17.31 -28.97
N THR A 653 28.46 16.44 -29.97
CA THR A 653 28.13 15.01 -29.89
C THR A 653 28.78 14.30 -28.70
N GLU A 654 30.07 14.54 -28.43
CA GLU A 654 30.76 13.92 -27.28
C GLU A 654 30.17 14.35 -25.94
N THR A 655 29.68 15.59 -25.84
CA THR A 655 29.02 16.10 -24.63
C THR A 655 27.61 15.53 -24.49
N MET A 656 26.87 15.43 -25.59
CA MET A 656 25.56 14.78 -25.61
C MET A 656 25.67 13.31 -25.22
N ASP A 657 26.64 12.57 -25.76
CA ASP A 657 26.87 11.16 -25.42
C ASP A 657 27.08 11.01 -23.91
N TRP A 658 27.93 11.85 -23.32
CA TRP A 658 28.12 11.86 -21.86
C TRP A 658 26.82 12.20 -21.12
N GLN A 659 26.08 13.22 -21.53
CA GLN A 659 24.82 13.59 -20.90
C GLN A 659 23.76 12.48 -21.00
N ILE A 660 23.72 11.71 -22.09
CA ILE A 660 22.85 10.53 -22.19
C ILE A 660 23.20 9.52 -21.10
N PHE A 661 24.49 9.22 -20.88
CA PHE A 661 24.89 8.32 -19.79
C PHE A 661 24.63 8.91 -18.40
N ASP A 662 24.84 10.20 -18.20
CA ASP A 662 24.59 10.86 -16.92
C ASP A 662 23.10 10.96 -16.58
N LEU A 663 22.24 11.17 -17.58
CA LEU A 663 20.80 11.41 -17.38
C LEU A 663 19.96 10.14 -17.53
N LEU A 664 20.26 9.33 -18.54
CA LEU A 664 19.48 8.15 -18.96
C LEU A 664 20.19 6.83 -18.65
N GLY A 665 21.39 6.86 -18.06
CA GLY A 665 22.13 5.66 -17.69
C GLY A 665 21.60 4.93 -16.45
N TYR A 666 20.57 5.42 -15.76
CA TYR A 666 20.08 4.79 -14.53
C TYR A 666 18.57 4.90 -14.40
N GLY A 667 17.96 3.76 -14.03
CA GLY A 667 16.51 3.65 -13.96
C GLY A 667 15.86 3.67 -15.34
N GLY A 668 14.76 2.93 -15.51
CA GLY A 668 13.98 2.99 -16.73
C GLY A 668 13.11 4.25 -16.78
N LEU A 669 12.99 4.88 -17.95
CA LEU A 669 11.94 5.87 -18.20
C LEU A 669 10.59 5.20 -18.00
N THR A 670 9.83 5.66 -17.01
CA THR A 670 8.48 5.16 -16.75
C THR A 670 7.47 5.80 -17.71
N ALA A 671 6.37 5.11 -18.02
CA ALA A 671 5.35 5.61 -18.95
C ALA A 671 4.79 6.99 -18.52
N GLU A 672 4.72 7.23 -17.21
CA GLU A 672 4.35 8.52 -16.65
C GLU A 672 5.37 9.62 -17.02
N MET A 673 6.67 9.33 -16.92
CA MET A 673 7.72 10.30 -17.25
C MET A 673 7.82 10.56 -18.75
N THR A 674 7.64 9.54 -19.59
CA THR A 674 7.64 9.72 -21.05
C THR A 674 6.46 10.59 -21.49
N GLU A 675 5.28 10.41 -20.90
CA GLU A 675 4.13 11.27 -21.18
C GLU A 675 4.41 12.72 -20.77
N TYR A 676 5.00 12.93 -19.58
CA TYR A 676 5.39 14.27 -19.12
C TYR A 676 6.36 14.93 -20.10
N LEU A 677 7.32 14.15 -20.61
CA LEU A 677 8.28 14.62 -21.62
C LEU A 677 7.59 15.00 -22.92
N MET A 678 6.68 14.16 -23.44
CA MET A 678 5.98 14.46 -24.69
C MET A 678 5.09 15.71 -24.57
N VAL A 679 4.43 15.90 -23.41
CA VAL A 679 3.65 17.12 -23.12
C VAL A 679 4.55 18.35 -23.11
N LEU A 680 5.71 18.28 -22.47
CA LEU A 680 6.67 19.39 -22.41
C LEU A 680 7.24 19.72 -23.79
N LEU A 681 7.68 18.71 -24.57
CA LEU A 681 8.23 18.90 -25.90
C LEU A 681 7.20 19.53 -26.86
N ASN A 682 5.94 19.14 -26.78
CA ASN A 682 4.85 19.74 -27.58
C ASN A 682 4.58 21.21 -27.21
N ALA A 683 4.82 21.60 -25.96
CA ALA A 683 4.61 22.98 -25.54
C ALA A 683 5.66 23.95 -26.10
N ASN A 684 6.77 23.46 -26.67
CA ASN A 684 7.81 24.27 -27.28
C ASN A 684 7.72 24.26 -28.83
N PRO A 685 7.18 25.31 -29.46
CA PRO A 685 7.05 25.37 -30.91
C PRO A 685 8.39 25.55 -31.66
N ASP A 686 9.45 25.97 -30.96
CA ASP A 686 10.77 26.22 -31.56
C ASP A 686 11.67 24.97 -31.58
N LEU A 687 11.18 23.84 -31.05
CA LEU A 687 11.93 22.58 -30.97
C LEU A 687 12.04 21.89 -32.35
N ASP A 688 13.28 21.72 -32.85
CA ASP A 688 13.54 20.89 -34.03
C ASP A 688 13.54 19.39 -33.67
N ALA A 689 12.34 18.80 -33.62
CA ALA A 689 12.14 17.39 -33.29
C ALA A 689 12.81 16.43 -34.30
N THR A 690 12.87 16.81 -35.59
CA THR A 690 13.54 16.00 -36.63
C THR A 690 15.04 15.95 -36.39
N TYR A 691 15.67 17.09 -36.03
CA TYR A 691 17.09 17.13 -35.72
C TYR A 691 17.42 16.35 -34.44
N LEU A 692 16.62 16.53 -33.38
CA LEU A 692 16.73 15.75 -32.14
C LEU A 692 16.66 14.25 -32.41
N PHE A 693 15.66 13.82 -33.18
CA PHE A 693 15.46 12.42 -33.56
C PHE A 693 16.70 11.84 -34.24
N LYS A 694 17.25 12.52 -35.26
CA LYS A 694 18.46 12.08 -35.99
C LYS A 694 19.68 11.93 -35.07
N ARG A 695 19.83 12.84 -34.09
CA ARG A 695 20.93 12.76 -33.12
C ARG A 695 20.78 11.57 -32.18
N LEU A 696 19.58 11.34 -31.66
CA LEU A 696 19.27 10.19 -30.79
C LEU A 696 19.40 8.87 -31.56
N GLU A 697 18.92 8.82 -32.80
CA GLU A 697 19.05 7.65 -33.68
C GLU A 697 20.51 7.33 -33.95
N SER A 698 21.34 8.34 -34.23
CA SER A 698 22.79 8.18 -34.39
C SER A 698 23.47 7.64 -33.12
N PHE A 699 23.05 8.08 -31.93
CA PHE A 699 23.50 7.47 -30.67
C PHE A 699 23.06 6.01 -30.56
N TYR A 700 21.78 5.72 -30.82
CA TYR A 700 21.22 4.36 -30.76
C TYR A 700 21.97 3.38 -31.67
N TRP A 701 22.31 3.78 -32.90
CA TRP A 701 23.07 2.93 -33.81
C TRP A 701 24.49 2.67 -33.33
N ARG A 702 25.18 3.68 -32.80
CA ARG A 702 26.51 3.55 -32.21
C ARG A 702 26.50 2.66 -30.96
N TRP A 703 25.45 2.77 -30.15
CA TRP A 703 25.23 1.91 -28.98
C TRP A 703 24.97 0.45 -29.39
N CYS A 704 24.10 0.20 -30.38
CA CYS A 704 23.87 -1.13 -30.94
C CYS A 704 25.16 -1.77 -31.49
N GLY A 705 26.08 -0.94 -31.99
CA GLY A 705 27.40 -1.35 -32.47
C GLY A 705 28.44 -1.60 -31.36
N GLY A 706 28.10 -1.39 -30.09
CA GLY A 706 28.99 -1.61 -28.94
C GLY A 706 30.04 -0.53 -28.71
N GLN A 707 29.90 0.66 -29.31
CA GLN A 707 30.94 1.71 -29.28
C GLN A 707 31.35 2.16 -27.87
N PHE A 708 30.42 2.13 -26.90
CA PHE A 708 30.63 2.77 -25.60
C PHE A 708 31.17 1.82 -24.51
N MET A 709 31.36 0.53 -24.80
CA MET A 709 31.79 -0.45 -23.81
C MET A 709 33.32 -0.53 -23.63
N ASP A 710 34.09 -0.31 -24.70
CA ASP A 710 35.53 -0.62 -24.73
C ASP A 710 36.45 0.60 -25.02
N ALA A 711 36.04 1.81 -24.62
CA ALA A 711 36.79 3.05 -24.90
C ALA A 711 37.86 3.38 -23.82
N PRO A 712 39.17 3.40 -24.13
CA PRO A 712 40.21 3.86 -23.21
C PRO A 712 40.32 5.40 -23.16
N PRO A 713 40.76 6.01 -22.03
CA PRO A 713 41.21 5.39 -20.79
C PRO A 713 40.07 4.97 -19.84
N GLU A 714 38.90 5.59 -19.94
CA GLU A 714 37.68 5.25 -19.19
C GLU A 714 36.47 5.35 -20.11
N SER A 715 35.59 4.36 -20.09
CA SER A 715 34.35 4.37 -20.87
C SER A 715 33.28 5.26 -20.25
N LEU A 716 32.37 5.82 -21.06
CA LEU A 716 31.26 6.64 -20.55
C LEU A 716 30.41 5.91 -19.48
N PRO A 717 30.04 4.61 -19.65
CA PRO A 717 29.32 3.91 -18.59
C PRO A 717 30.14 3.68 -17.32
N GLN A 718 31.48 3.54 -17.40
CA GLN A 718 32.35 3.50 -16.21
C GLN A 718 32.33 4.84 -15.46
N LYS A 719 32.47 5.94 -16.21
CA LYS A 719 32.43 7.30 -15.66
C LYS A 719 31.08 7.57 -14.98
N ALA A 720 29.97 7.18 -15.62
CA ALA A 720 28.64 7.31 -15.07
C ALA A 720 28.49 6.51 -13.75
N SER A 721 29.01 5.28 -13.72
CA SER A 721 28.91 4.38 -12.56
C SER A 721 29.63 4.92 -11.33
N ARG A 722 30.76 5.62 -11.53
CA ARG A 722 31.50 6.24 -10.44
C ARG A 722 30.75 7.41 -9.79
N LEU A 723 29.99 8.20 -10.55
CA LEU A 723 29.34 9.41 -10.04
C LEU A 723 28.20 9.12 -9.06
N LEU A 724 27.50 7.99 -9.20
CA LEU A 724 26.34 7.67 -8.34
C LEU A 724 26.67 6.99 -7.01
N ARG A 725 27.95 6.66 -6.72
CA ARG A 725 28.47 6.08 -5.45
C ARG A 725 27.43 5.37 -4.58
N GLN A 726 27.00 4.16 -4.98
CA GLN A 726 26.22 3.28 -4.09
C GLN A 726 27.13 2.28 -3.35
N PRO A 727 26.76 1.83 -2.14
CA PRO A 727 27.46 0.77 -1.41
C PRO A 727 27.30 -0.62 -2.03
N HIS A 728 26.45 -0.82 -3.05
CA HIS A 728 26.32 -2.11 -3.75
C HIS A 728 27.35 -2.25 -4.90
N PRO A 729 28.39 -3.10 -4.79
CA PRO A 729 29.50 -3.14 -5.76
C PRO A 729 29.22 -3.96 -7.03
N ALA A 730 27.97 -4.28 -7.37
CA ALA A 730 27.67 -5.39 -8.31
C ALA A 730 26.98 -5.00 -9.64
N LEU A 731 26.77 -3.72 -9.94
CA LEU A 731 26.06 -3.29 -11.16
C LEU A 731 26.93 -2.48 -12.15
N GLY A 732 28.25 -2.61 -12.01
CA GLY A 732 29.28 -1.86 -12.74
C GLY A 732 29.13 -1.87 -14.26
N GLN A 733 29.11 -0.68 -14.86
CA GLN A 733 29.19 -0.40 -16.31
C GLN A 733 28.04 -0.94 -17.19
N ARG A 734 27.77 -2.25 -17.22
CA ARG A 734 26.78 -2.86 -18.14
C ARG A 734 25.36 -2.37 -17.87
N GLN A 735 25.01 -2.19 -16.61
CA GLN A 735 23.69 -1.66 -16.26
C GLN A 735 23.52 -0.24 -16.80
N ALA A 736 24.55 0.59 -16.66
CA ALA A 736 24.52 1.96 -17.15
C ALA A 736 24.38 2.04 -18.67
N ASP A 737 25.07 1.15 -19.37
CA ASP A 737 24.99 1.00 -20.83
C ASP A 737 23.61 0.51 -21.31
N ILE A 738 23.05 -0.50 -20.64
CA ILE A 738 21.72 -1.03 -20.97
C ILE A 738 20.64 0.03 -20.77
N TYR A 739 20.64 0.75 -19.64
CA TYR A 739 19.66 1.81 -19.40
C TYR A 739 19.81 2.96 -20.39
N ALA A 740 21.03 3.42 -20.67
CA ALA A 740 21.26 4.49 -21.64
C ALA A 740 20.69 4.12 -23.02
N GLY A 741 21.01 2.92 -23.52
CA GLY A 741 20.50 2.43 -24.80
C GLY A 741 18.98 2.24 -24.83
N PHE A 742 18.41 1.60 -23.81
CA PHE A 742 16.97 1.33 -23.74
C PHE A 742 16.16 2.62 -23.58
N ASN A 743 16.60 3.56 -22.74
CA ASN A 743 15.92 4.82 -22.57
C ASN A 743 15.98 5.69 -23.83
N VAL A 744 17.11 5.69 -24.57
CA VAL A 744 17.16 6.33 -25.89
C VAL A 744 16.22 5.65 -26.89
N MET A 745 16.16 4.32 -26.88
CA MET A 745 15.22 3.59 -27.74
C MET A 745 13.76 3.94 -27.40
N ILE A 746 13.41 4.06 -26.12
CA ILE A 746 12.09 4.51 -25.66
C ILE A 746 11.80 5.92 -26.19
N LEU A 747 12.73 6.87 -26.06
CA LEU A 747 12.55 8.22 -26.60
C LEU A 747 12.34 8.23 -28.12
N LEU A 748 13.06 7.39 -28.87
CA LEU A 748 12.87 7.26 -30.32
C LEU A 748 11.49 6.68 -30.68
N LEU A 749 11.02 5.69 -29.92
CA LEU A 749 9.69 5.10 -30.06
C LEU A 749 8.60 6.14 -29.77
N GLU A 750 8.74 6.92 -28.70
CA GLU A 750 7.78 7.97 -28.34
C GLU A 750 7.77 9.12 -29.34
N LEU A 751 8.94 9.61 -29.78
CA LEU A 751 9.03 10.63 -30.83
C LEU A 751 8.37 10.14 -32.14
N HIS A 752 8.56 8.86 -32.49
CA HIS A 752 7.91 8.26 -33.64
C HIS A 752 6.38 8.21 -33.51
N ARG A 753 5.86 7.76 -32.36
CA ARG A 753 4.41 7.73 -32.12
C ARG A 753 3.82 9.14 -32.09
N TYR A 754 4.52 10.08 -31.48
CA TYR A 754 4.15 11.48 -31.40
C TYR A 754 4.02 12.11 -32.80
N ALA A 755 5.04 11.96 -33.66
CA ALA A 755 5.02 12.48 -35.03
C ALA A 755 3.82 11.95 -35.85
N ARG A 756 3.49 10.65 -35.68
CA ARG A 756 2.31 10.05 -36.34
C ARG A 756 0.99 10.64 -35.87
N SER A 757 0.87 11.01 -34.60
CA SER A 757 -0.36 11.59 -34.06
C SER A 757 -0.65 13.01 -34.56
N GLN A 758 0.39 13.77 -34.91
CA GLN A 758 0.29 15.16 -35.36
C GLN A 758 0.11 15.33 -36.87
N ASN A 759 0.13 14.24 -37.67
CA ASN A 759 0.10 14.27 -39.14
C ASN A 759 1.19 15.13 -39.82
N GLU A 760 2.18 15.62 -39.08
CA GLU A 760 3.33 16.36 -39.59
C GLU A 760 4.52 15.42 -39.85
N SER A 761 5.15 15.56 -41.02
CA SER A 761 6.43 14.91 -41.37
C SER A 761 6.53 13.40 -41.06
N GLN A 762 5.48 12.63 -41.39
CA GLN A 762 5.42 11.17 -41.18
C GLN A 762 6.62 10.39 -41.76
N ASP A 763 7.26 10.93 -42.80
CA ASP A 763 8.43 10.33 -43.45
C ASP A 763 9.77 10.70 -42.79
N GLU A 764 9.84 11.78 -42.00
CA GLU A 764 11.11 12.26 -41.42
C GLU A 764 11.43 11.66 -40.05
N ILE A 765 10.41 11.33 -39.25
CA ILE A 765 10.54 10.76 -37.90
C ILE A 765 9.96 9.34 -37.88
N ALA A 766 10.69 8.41 -38.51
CA ALA A 766 10.31 7.01 -38.63
C ALA A 766 11.35 6.11 -37.95
N PHE A 767 11.02 5.55 -36.78
CA PHE A 767 11.94 4.68 -36.06
C PHE A 767 11.63 3.19 -36.28
N TYR A 768 12.66 2.46 -36.70
CA TYR A 768 12.63 1.01 -36.86
C TYR A 768 13.73 0.41 -35.98
N PRO A 769 13.42 -0.20 -34.82
CA PRO A 769 14.44 -0.68 -33.89
C PRO A 769 15.45 -1.63 -34.55
N CYS A 770 14.99 -2.47 -35.47
CA CYS A 770 15.80 -3.41 -36.25
C CYS A 770 16.25 -2.89 -37.62
N GLY A 771 15.96 -1.62 -37.96
CA GLY A 771 16.09 -1.09 -39.32
C GLY A 771 14.85 -1.41 -40.18
N ARG A 772 14.70 -0.74 -41.33
CA ARG A 772 13.56 -0.96 -42.23
C ARG A 772 13.78 -2.24 -43.03
N GLN A 773 12.81 -3.15 -43.06
CA GLN A 773 12.91 -4.39 -43.82
C GLN A 773 13.25 -4.08 -45.30
N GLY A 774 14.27 -4.77 -45.84
CA GLY A 774 14.79 -4.55 -47.19
C GLY A 774 15.85 -3.44 -47.31
N SER A 775 16.14 -2.70 -46.24
CA SER A 775 17.26 -1.75 -46.19
C SER A 775 18.58 -2.44 -45.78
N PRO A 776 19.75 -1.89 -46.13
CA PRO A 776 21.05 -2.45 -45.73
C PRO A 776 21.30 -2.42 -44.22
N ASP A 777 20.60 -1.55 -43.48
CA ASP A 777 20.76 -1.38 -42.03
C ASP A 777 19.86 -2.33 -41.21
N PHE A 778 19.08 -3.16 -41.89
CA PHE A 778 18.18 -4.15 -41.29
C PHE A 778 18.95 -5.32 -40.68
N VAL A 779 18.81 -5.49 -39.35
CA VAL A 779 19.41 -6.59 -38.60
C VAL A 779 18.30 -7.34 -37.85
N PRO A 780 17.82 -8.49 -38.35
CA PRO A 780 16.68 -9.21 -37.78
C PRO A 780 16.86 -9.61 -36.31
N GLU A 781 18.06 -9.99 -35.90
CA GLU A 781 18.34 -10.49 -34.55
C GLU A 781 18.69 -9.38 -33.55
N ARG A 782 18.60 -8.10 -33.95
CA ARG A 782 19.06 -6.98 -33.11
C ARG A 782 18.32 -6.94 -31.77
N LEU A 783 17.00 -7.02 -31.78
CA LEU A 783 16.22 -7.06 -30.54
C LEU A 783 16.47 -8.32 -29.72
N LEU A 784 16.67 -9.47 -30.34
CA LEU A 784 17.06 -10.70 -29.64
C LEU A 784 18.40 -10.54 -28.89
N ARG A 785 19.39 -9.90 -29.53
CA ARG A 785 20.67 -9.57 -28.88
C ARG A 785 20.49 -8.61 -27.71
N MET A 786 19.62 -7.60 -27.85
CA MET A 786 19.29 -6.67 -26.77
C MET A 786 18.61 -7.35 -25.58
N ILE A 787 17.65 -8.25 -25.84
CA ILE A 787 16.99 -9.06 -24.80
C ILE A 787 18.05 -9.87 -24.06
N GLY A 788 18.89 -10.62 -24.78
CA GLY A 788 19.98 -11.39 -24.19
C GLY A 788 20.98 -10.53 -23.42
N TYR A 789 21.31 -9.34 -23.91
CA TYR A 789 22.19 -8.39 -23.23
C TYR A 789 21.58 -7.89 -21.91
N SER A 790 20.26 -7.62 -21.90
CA SER A 790 19.52 -7.12 -20.74
C SER A 790 19.47 -8.11 -19.57
N HIS A 791 19.66 -9.41 -19.82
CA HIS A 791 19.71 -10.44 -18.77
C HIS A 791 20.86 -10.20 -17.77
N CYS A 792 21.87 -9.38 -18.11
CA CYS A 792 22.89 -8.93 -17.16
C CYS A 792 22.32 -8.11 -15.99
N VAL A 793 21.16 -7.45 -16.19
CA VAL A 793 20.45 -6.70 -15.14
C VAL A 793 19.41 -7.59 -14.47
N SER A 794 18.51 -8.18 -15.25
CA SER A 794 17.58 -9.21 -14.80
C SER A 794 16.97 -9.93 -16.02
N PRO A 795 16.47 -11.17 -15.86
CA PRO A 795 15.79 -11.88 -16.95
C PRO A 795 14.59 -11.14 -17.54
N SER A 796 13.95 -10.27 -16.73
CA SER A 796 12.79 -9.48 -17.14
C SER A 796 13.11 -8.03 -17.53
N ALA A 797 14.40 -7.64 -17.59
CA ALA A 797 14.80 -6.24 -17.74
C ALA A 797 14.23 -5.61 -19.02
N PHE A 798 14.38 -6.27 -20.18
CA PHE A 798 13.82 -5.78 -21.44
C PHE A 798 12.29 -5.61 -21.35
N ARG A 799 11.57 -6.62 -20.86
CA ARG A 799 10.11 -6.54 -20.69
C ARG A 799 9.69 -5.40 -19.77
N ALA A 800 10.41 -5.20 -18.67
CA ALA A 800 10.08 -4.19 -17.68
C ALA A 800 10.37 -2.76 -18.16
N ILE A 801 11.48 -2.56 -18.88
CA ILE A 801 11.94 -1.23 -19.30
C ILE A 801 11.32 -0.84 -20.64
N VAL A 802 11.41 -1.72 -21.65
CA VAL A 802 11.02 -1.43 -23.03
C VAL A 802 9.62 -1.95 -23.36
N GLY A 803 9.20 -3.06 -22.76
CA GLY A 803 7.94 -3.75 -23.08
C GLY A 803 6.70 -2.85 -23.17
N PRO A 804 6.48 -1.87 -22.27
CA PRO A 804 5.34 -0.95 -22.34
C PRO A 804 5.30 -0.06 -23.59
N TYR A 805 6.41 0.02 -24.34
CA TYR A 805 6.60 0.93 -25.45
C TYR A 805 6.65 0.22 -26.81
N LEU A 806 6.30 -1.07 -26.87
CA LEU A 806 6.30 -1.84 -28.13
C LEU A 806 4.95 -1.83 -28.86
N SER A 807 3.92 -1.21 -28.29
CA SER A 807 2.64 -0.95 -28.95
C SER A 807 2.83 -0.07 -30.21
N GLY A 808 2.19 -0.48 -31.31
CA GLY A 808 2.19 0.24 -32.59
C GLY A 808 3.54 0.26 -33.32
N THR A 809 4.54 -0.49 -32.84
CA THR A 809 5.90 -0.45 -33.37
C THR A 809 6.06 -1.28 -34.64
N ASN A 810 7.01 -0.90 -35.51
CA ASN A 810 7.38 -1.70 -36.66
C ASN A 810 8.51 -2.67 -36.31
N LEU A 811 8.16 -3.95 -36.27
CA LEU A 811 9.01 -5.09 -35.96
C LEU A 811 8.95 -6.14 -37.08
N SER A 812 8.65 -5.72 -38.31
CA SER A 812 8.50 -6.64 -39.45
C SER A 812 9.82 -7.38 -39.72
N GLY A 813 9.75 -8.70 -39.85
CA GLY A 813 10.89 -9.57 -40.11
C GLY A 813 11.86 -9.76 -38.93
N VAL A 814 11.51 -9.32 -37.71
CA VAL A 814 12.36 -9.52 -36.53
C VAL A 814 12.48 -11.00 -36.18
N VAL A 815 13.62 -11.40 -35.61
CA VAL A 815 13.82 -12.74 -35.03
C VAL A 815 13.81 -12.61 -33.50
N LEU A 816 12.86 -13.28 -32.83
CA LEU A 816 12.70 -13.31 -31.37
C LEU A 816 12.47 -14.74 -30.84
N THR A 817 13.00 -15.74 -31.55
CA THR A 817 12.80 -17.17 -31.25
C THR A 817 13.18 -17.55 -29.83
N GLY A 818 12.30 -18.31 -29.16
CA GLY A 818 12.55 -18.83 -27.82
C GLY A 818 12.67 -17.78 -26.71
N THR A 819 12.31 -16.52 -26.96
CA THR A 819 12.39 -15.46 -25.94
C THR A 819 11.19 -15.48 -24.99
N ASP A 820 11.39 -15.00 -23.75
CA ASP A 820 10.28 -14.76 -22.82
C ASP A 820 9.76 -13.32 -22.97
N LEU A 821 8.59 -13.21 -23.57
CA LEU A 821 7.85 -11.98 -23.81
C LEU A 821 6.45 -12.07 -23.18
N SER A 822 6.29 -12.86 -22.12
CA SER A 822 5.01 -13.06 -21.45
C SER A 822 4.47 -11.75 -20.91
N GLY A 823 3.21 -11.41 -21.19
CA GLY A 823 2.55 -10.17 -20.76
C GLY A 823 3.01 -8.90 -21.46
N ILE A 824 3.79 -8.99 -22.55
CA ILE A 824 4.25 -7.81 -23.29
C ILE A 824 3.11 -7.15 -24.07
N ASP A 825 3.23 -5.85 -24.33
CA ASP A 825 2.27 -5.11 -25.16
C ASP A 825 2.81 -4.88 -26.58
N PHE A 826 2.28 -5.66 -27.51
CA PHE A 826 2.45 -5.56 -28.96
C PHE A 826 1.15 -5.12 -29.67
N SER A 827 0.22 -4.49 -28.96
CA SER A 827 -1.03 -4.02 -29.57
C SER A 827 -0.74 -3.13 -30.79
N GLY A 828 -1.38 -3.43 -31.92
CA GLY A 828 -1.19 -2.70 -33.17
C GLY A 828 0.22 -2.76 -33.78
N ALA A 829 1.14 -3.57 -33.25
CA ALA A 829 2.49 -3.69 -33.80
C ALA A 829 2.50 -4.37 -35.18
N ASP A 830 3.43 -3.98 -36.04
CA ASP A 830 3.70 -4.64 -37.32
C ASP A 830 4.76 -5.72 -37.13
N LEU A 831 4.33 -6.97 -37.04
CA LEU A 831 5.12 -8.19 -36.85
C LEU A 831 5.09 -9.08 -38.10
N ARG A 832 4.83 -8.51 -39.28
CA ARG A 832 4.79 -9.27 -40.54
C ARG A 832 6.08 -10.03 -40.76
N SER A 833 5.95 -11.31 -41.12
CA SER A 833 7.09 -12.21 -41.35
C SER A 833 8.08 -12.32 -40.19
N ALA A 834 7.69 -11.93 -38.96
CA ALA A 834 8.53 -12.09 -37.79
C ALA A 834 8.70 -13.58 -37.45
N ASP A 835 9.87 -13.96 -36.93
CA ASP A 835 10.12 -15.28 -36.37
C ASP A 835 9.96 -15.25 -34.84
N LEU A 836 8.78 -15.66 -34.40
CA LEU A 836 8.32 -15.81 -33.01
C LEU A 836 8.22 -17.30 -32.62
N SER A 837 8.96 -18.17 -33.32
CA SER A 837 8.90 -19.62 -33.08
C SER A 837 9.37 -19.93 -31.65
N ARG A 838 8.58 -20.73 -30.92
CA ARG A 838 8.82 -21.15 -29.52
C ARG A 838 8.92 -20.01 -28.52
N THR A 839 8.49 -18.81 -28.87
CA THR A 839 8.48 -17.66 -27.96
C THR A 839 7.40 -17.83 -26.88
N HIS A 840 7.67 -17.39 -25.66
CA HIS A 840 6.67 -17.33 -24.59
C HIS A 840 5.94 -15.98 -24.64
N LEU A 841 4.68 -15.99 -25.05
CA LEU A 841 3.78 -14.84 -25.21
C LEU A 841 2.52 -15.00 -24.34
N ARG A 842 2.60 -15.77 -23.25
CA ARG A 842 1.47 -15.98 -22.33
C ARG A 842 0.95 -14.64 -21.82
N GLY A 843 -0.34 -14.39 -22.00
CA GLY A 843 -0.99 -13.13 -21.58
C GLY A 843 -0.50 -11.87 -22.31
N ALA A 844 0.25 -12.00 -23.42
CA ALA A 844 0.68 -10.85 -24.21
C ALA A 844 -0.54 -10.17 -24.88
N ASN A 845 -0.45 -8.84 -25.06
CA ASN A 845 -1.41 -8.08 -25.84
C ASN A 845 -0.91 -7.94 -27.28
N LEU A 846 -1.54 -8.65 -28.20
CA LEU A 846 -1.32 -8.64 -29.65
C LEU A 846 -2.59 -8.13 -30.38
N SER A 847 -3.50 -7.45 -29.67
CA SER A 847 -4.73 -6.95 -30.26
C SER A 847 -4.44 -6.02 -31.43
N ARG A 848 -5.13 -6.24 -32.57
CA ARG A 848 -4.92 -5.51 -33.83
C ARG A 848 -3.49 -5.57 -34.39
N ALA A 849 -2.62 -6.44 -33.89
CA ALA A 849 -1.27 -6.61 -34.43
C ALA A 849 -1.33 -7.20 -35.85
N ASN A 850 -0.35 -6.85 -36.68
CA ASN A 850 -0.19 -7.41 -38.00
C ASN A 850 0.87 -8.51 -37.99
N LEU A 851 0.45 -9.76 -38.06
CA LEU A 851 1.25 -10.99 -37.99
C LEU A 851 1.22 -11.76 -39.32
N VAL A 852 0.92 -11.11 -40.44
CA VAL A 852 0.85 -11.76 -41.77
C VAL A 852 2.15 -12.52 -42.04
N GLY A 853 2.02 -13.83 -42.29
CA GLY A 853 3.14 -14.73 -42.56
C GLY A 853 4.17 -14.86 -41.44
N ALA A 854 3.86 -14.46 -40.20
CA ALA A 854 4.75 -14.66 -39.06
C ALA A 854 4.89 -16.15 -38.71
N SER A 855 6.07 -16.56 -38.22
CA SER A 855 6.29 -17.89 -37.69
C SER A 855 6.06 -17.90 -36.18
N LEU A 856 5.06 -18.65 -35.72
CA LEU A 856 4.67 -18.86 -34.33
C LEU A 856 4.72 -20.38 -33.99
N ASP A 857 5.55 -21.15 -34.70
CA ASP A 857 5.68 -22.60 -34.52
C ASP A 857 6.04 -22.92 -33.06
N GLY A 858 5.16 -23.67 -32.39
CA GLY A 858 5.29 -24.03 -30.98
C GLY A 858 5.32 -22.85 -30.00
N ALA A 859 4.85 -21.66 -30.38
CA ALA A 859 4.78 -20.51 -29.47
C ALA A 859 3.73 -20.72 -28.37
N ASN A 860 3.97 -20.17 -27.19
CA ASN A 860 2.99 -20.17 -26.10
C ASN A 860 2.25 -18.82 -26.08
N LEU A 861 1.02 -18.81 -26.58
CA LEU A 861 0.07 -17.69 -26.63
C LEU A 861 -1.10 -17.90 -25.64
N SER A 862 -0.95 -18.76 -24.63
CA SER A 862 -2.01 -19.02 -23.67
C SER A 862 -2.49 -17.73 -23.01
N SER A 863 -3.81 -17.53 -22.96
CA SER A 863 -4.44 -16.30 -22.44
C SER A 863 -4.02 -14.98 -23.12
N ALA A 864 -3.39 -15.02 -24.31
CA ALA A 864 -3.04 -13.81 -25.05
C ALA A 864 -4.28 -13.11 -25.63
N ASP A 865 -4.19 -11.79 -25.79
CA ASP A 865 -5.21 -10.98 -26.48
C ASP A 865 -4.79 -10.75 -27.93
N LEU A 866 -5.49 -11.39 -28.87
CA LEU A 866 -5.29 -11.33 -30.32
C LEU A 866 -6.53 -10.73 -31.02
N ARG A 867 -7.40 -10.00 -30.30
CA ARG A 867 -8.64 -9.46 -30.86
C ARG A 867 -8.36 -8.56 -32.06
N GLY A 868 -9.01 -8.86 -33.19
CA GLY A 868 -8.80 -8.15 -34.45
C GLY A 868 -7.39 -8.23 -35.03
N ALA A 869 -6.55 -9.15 -34.58
CA ALA A 869 -5.20 -9.35 -35.14
C ALA A 869 -5.28 -9.91 -36.56
N ASN A 870 -4.32 -9.54 -37.41
CA ASN A 870 -4.19 -10.08 -38.75
C ASN A 870 -3.12 -11.17 -38.78
N LEU A 871 -3.52 -12.42 -38.91
CA LEU A 871 -2.72 -13.64 -38.90
C LEU A 871 -2.77 -14.36 -40.26
N ILE A 872 -3.09 -13.67 -41.36
CA ILE A 872 -3.20 -14.28 -42.69
C ILE A 872 -1.91 -15.04 -43.02
N GLY A 873 -2.05 -16.34 -43.31
CA GLY A 873 -0.94 -17.22 -43.65
C GLY A 873 0.12 -17.41 -42.56
N ALA A 874 -0.15 -17.03 -41.30
CA ALA A 874 0.77 -17.23 -40.19
C ALA A 874 0.96 -18.73 -39.89
N ASN A 875 2.17 -19.11 -39.45
CA ASN A 875 2.47 -20.48 -39.06
C ASN A 875 2.33 -20.67 -37.54
N LEU A 876 1.19 -21.19 -37.10
CA LEU A 876 0.82 -21.47 -35.69
C LEU A 876 0.90 -22.97 -35.36
N ARG A 877 1.65 -23.76 -36.14
CA ARG A 877 1.76 -25.21 -35.93
C ARG A 877 2.19 -25.52 -34.50
N GLY A 878 1.41 -26.36 -33.80
CA GLY A 878 1.68 -26.76 -32.43
C GLY A 878 1.70 -25.62 -31.40
N ALA A 879 1.21 -24.42 -31.74
CA ALA A 879 1.14 -23.31 -30.80
C ALA A 879 0.07 -23.55 -29.72
N ASP A 880 0.30 -23.01 -28.52
CA ASP A 880 -0.67 -23.02 -27.44
C ASP A 880 -1.42 -21.69 -27.38
N LEU A 881 -2.67 -21.66 -27.85
CA LEU A 881 -3.63 -20.55 -27.83
C LEU A 881 -4.74 -20.79 -26.78
N SER A 882 -4.51 -21.67 -25.80
CA SER A 882 -5.54 -22.02 -24.82
C SER A 882 -6.04 -20.78 -24.06
N SER A 883 -7.36 -20.58 -24.04
CA SER A 883 -8.02 -19.41 -23.43
C SER A 883 -7.59 -18.05 -24.00
N ALA A 884 -7.00 -18.00 -25.21
CA ALA A 884 -6.69 -16.75 -25.89
C ALA A 884 -7.96 -16.07 -26.45
N SER A 885 -7.94 -14.75 -26.58
CA SER A 885 -9.02 -13.98 -27.20
C SER A 885 -8.65 -13.62 -28.64
N LEU A 886 -9.27 -14.27 -29.61
CA LEU A 886 -9.10 -14.10 -31.04
C LEU A 886 -10.34 -13.50 -31.72
N SER A 887 -11.26 -12.91 -30.97
CA SER A 887 -12.51 -12.38 -31.54
C SER A 887 -12.21 -11.35 -32.66
N GLY A 888 -12.83 -11.56 -33.82
CA GLY A 888 -12.64 -10.77 -35.03
C GLY A 888 -11.25 -10.84 -35.66
N ALA A 889 -10.40 -11.80 -35.27
CA ALA A 889 -9.08 -11.98 -35.89
C ALA A 889 -9.19 -12.62 -37.28
N ASP A 890 -8.26 -12.29 -38.18
CA ASP A 890 -8.15 -12.88 -39.51
C ASP A 890 -7.03 -13.92 -39.52
N LEU A 891 -7.40 -15.20 -39.48
CA LEU A 891 -6.55 -16.39 -39.56
C LEU A 891 -6.66 -17.08 -40.92
N SER A 892 -7.12 -16.37 -41.97
CA SER A 892 -7.31 -16.99 -43.28
C SER A 892 -6.00 -17.60 -43.81
N SER A 893 -6.11 -18.84 -44.31
CA SER A 893 -4.96 -19.66 -44.75
C SER A 893 -3.86 -19.90 -43.69
N ALA A 894 -4.11 -19.64 -42.39
CA ALA A 894 -3.13 -19.89 -41.34
C ALA A 894 -2.90 -21.40 -41.11
N ASN A 895 -1.69 -21.76 -40.69
CA ASN A 895 -1.35 -23.14 -40.36
C ASN A 895 -1.49 -23.39 -38.84
N LEU A 896 -2.56 -24.03 -38.41
CA LEU A 896 -2.90 -24.35 -37.02
C LEU A 896 -2.76 -25.86 -36.72
N VAL A 897 -2.01 -26.61 -37.52
CA VAL A 897 -1.88 -28.07 -37.36
C VAL A 897 -1.37 -28.41 -35.96
N GLY A 898 -2.16 -29.19 -35.22
CA GLY A 898 -1.86 -29.60 -33.85
C GLY A 898 -1.83 -28.48 -32.81
N ALA A 899 -2.35 -27.29 -33.10
CA ALA A 899 -2.43 -26.18 -32.14
C ALA A 899 -3.50 -26.46 -31.06
N SER A 900 -3.30 -25.91 -29.85
CA SER A 900 -4.30 -25.94 -28.78
C SER A 900 -5.05 -24.61 -28.73
N LEU A 901 -6.32 -24.60 -29.09
CA LEU A 901 -7.27 -23.47 -28.97
C LEU A 901 -8.34 -23.76 -27.91
N SER A 902 -8.06 -24.63 -26.95
CA SER A 902 -9.02 -25.05 -25.92
C SER A 902 -9.53 -23.83 -25.14
N ARG A 903 -10.86 -23.64 -25.06
CA ARG A 903 -11.53 -22.48 -24.45
C ARG A 903 -11.16 -21.11 -25.04
N ALA A 904 -10.63 -21.06 -26.25
CA ALA A 904 -10.36 -19.79 -26.93
C ALA A 904 -11.65 -19.10 -27.37
N ASP A 905 -11.63 -17.77 -27.40
CA ASP A 905 -12.71 -16.94 -27.95
C ASP A 905 -12.38 -16.57 -29.41
N LEU A 906 -13.03 -17.20 -30.36
CA LEU A 906 -12.88 -17.05 -31.82
C LEU A 906 -14.13 -16.43 -32.46
N ARG A 907 -14.97 -15.75 -31.67
CA ARG A 907 -16.21 -15.14 -32.20
C ARG A 907 -15.92 -14.18 -33.33
N ASP A 908 -16.67 -14.30 -34.41
CA ASP A 908 -16.55 -13.47 -35.60
C ASP A 908 -15.15 -13.53 -36.28
N ALA A 909 -14.31 -14.52 -35.96
CA ALA A 909 -13.00 -14.69 -36.57
C ALA A 909 -13.11 -15.32 -37.98
N ASP A 910 -12.15 -14.98 -38.86
CA ASP A 910 -12.04 -15.58 -40.20
C ASP A 910 -10.94 -16.65 -40.22
N LEU A 911 -11.29 -17.92 -40.36
CA LEU A 911 -10.40 -19.06 -40.54
C LEU A 911 -10.56 -19.70 -41.93
N SER A 912 -11.05 -18.95 -42.92
CA SER A 912 -11.27 -19.47 -44.28
C SER A 912 -9.98 -20.06 -44.86
N GLY A 913 -10.06 -21.32 -45.32
CA GLY A 913 -8.92 -22.07 -45.85
C GLY A 913 -7.80 -22.40 -44.83
N ALA A 914 -8.03 -22.22 -43.52
CA ALA A 914 -7.02 -22.52 -42.50
C ALA A 914 -6.78 -24.04 -42.34
N TYR A 915 -5.56 -24.41 -41.94
CA TYR A 915 -5.17 -25.80 -41.70
C TYR A 915 -5.23 -26.16 -40.22
N LEU A 916 -6.31 -26.79 -39.78
CA LEU A 916 -6.62 -27.14 -38.38
C LEU A 916 -6.50 -28.65 -38.09
N ARG A 917 -5.83 -29.43 -38.95
CA ARG A 917 -5.72 -30.88 -38.77
C ARG A 917 -5.16 -31.23 -37.39
N GLY A 918 -5.93 -32.01 -36.62
CA GLY A 918 -5.56 -32.43 -35.26
C GLY A 918 -5.48 -31.30 -34.22
N ALA A 919 -6.02 -30.12 -34.49
CA ALA A 919 -6.09 -29.03 -33.51
C ALA A 919 -7.11 -29.35 -32.40
N SER A 920 -6.87 -28.83 -31.19
CA SER A 920 -7.79 -28.94 -30.05
C SER A 920 -8.57 -27.64 -29.89
N LEU A 921 -9.85 -27.65 -30.20
CA LEU A 921 -10.83 -26.56 -30.02
C LEU A 921 -11.85 -26.88 -28.92
N GLN A 922 -11.53 -27.78 -27.99
CA GLN A 922 -12.43 -28.16 -26.91
C GLN A 922 -12.98 -26.93 -26.16
N SER A 923 -14.30 -26.84 -26.09
CA SER A 923 -15.02 -25.74 -25.43
C SER A 923 -14.64 -24.33 -25.92
N ALA A 924 -14.12 -24.20 -27.14
CA ALA A 924 -13.88 -22.90 -27.76
C ALA A 924 -15.21 -22.26 -28.23
N ASP A 925 -15.24 -20.93 -28.29
CA ASP A 925 -16.38 -20.18 -28.83
C ASP A 925 -16.04 -19.67 -30.23
N LEU A 926 -16.55 -20.34 -31.26
CA LEU A 926 -16.45 -19.97 -32.67
C LEU A 926 -17.78 -19.42 -33.21
N SER A 927 -18.67 -18.91 -32.34
CA SER A 927 -19.97 -18.42 -32.81
C SER A 927 -19.78 -17.29 -33.84
N ARG A 928 -20.51 -17.41 -34.96
CA ARG A 928 -20.41 -16.52 -36.14
C ARG A 928 -19.04 -16.46 -36.83
N ALA A 929 -18.14 -17.42 -36.59
CA ALA A 929 -16.86 -17.49 -37.31
C ALA A 929 -17.03 -17.96 -38.77
N TYR A 930 -16.04 -17.68 -39.61
CA TYR A 930 -15.96 -18.13 -41.00
C TYR A 930 -14.90 -19.23 -41.12
N LEU A 931 -15.27 -20.41 -41.59
CA LEU A 931 -14.40 -21.58 -41.77
C LEU A 931 -14.54 -22.18 -43.17
N ILE A 932 -14.87 -21.35 -44.17
CA ILE A 932 -15.10 -21.77 -45.55
C ILE A 932 -13.86 -22.51 -46.08
N GLY A 933 -14.03 -23.75 -46.51
CA GLY A 933 -12.94 -24.59 -47.04
C GLY A 933 -11.82 -24.93 -46.04
N ALA A 934 -12.03 -24.72 -44.72
CA ALA A 934 -11.02 -25.02 -43.71
C ALA A 934 -10.78 -26.54 -43.55
N SER A 935 -9.56 -26.92 -43.18
CA SER A 935 -9.18 -28.33 -42.98
C SER A 935 -9.14 -28.69 -41.50
N LEU A 936 -10.23 -29.23 -40.97
CA LEU A 936 -10.42 -29.67 -39.58
C LEU A 936 -10.32 -31.20 -39.39
N SER A 937 -9.71 -31.94 -40.32
CA SER A 937 -9.65 -33.40 -40.21
C SER A 937 -8.99 -33.86 -38.91
N GLY A 938 -9.69 -34.72 -38.16
CA GLY A 938 -9.26 -35.23 -36.86
C GLY A 938 -9.12 -34.17 -35.76
N ALA A 939 -9.67 -32.96 -35.93
CA ALA A 939 -9.69 -31.94 -34.89
C ALA A 939 -10.67 -32.33 -33.77
N SER A 940 -10.42 -31.84 -32.55
CA SER A 940 -11.29 -32.04 -31.39
C SER A 940 -12.04 -30.75 -31.09
N LEU A 941 -13.36 -30.75 -31.28
CA LEU A 941 -14.28 -29.62 -31.09
C LEU A 941 -15.34 -29.92 -30.02
N ASN A 942 -15.08 -30.89 -29.14
CA ASN A 942 -16.09 -31.33 -28.19
C ASN A 942 -16.53 -30.19 -27.26
N ALA A 943 -17.85 -30.05 -27.10
CA ALA A 943 -18.51 -28.98 -26.36
C ALA A 943 -18.16 -27.54 -26.82
N ALA A 944 -17.65 -27.36 -28.04
CA ALA A 944 -17.43 -26.03 -28.61
C ALA A 944 -18.74 -25.36 -29.03
N ASP A 945 -18.75 -24.03 -29.06
CA ASP A 945 -19.85 -23.24 -29.60
C ASP A 945 -19.55 -22.83 -31.05
N LEU A 946 -20.34 -23.35 -31.99
CA LEU A 946 -20.28 -23.07 -33.42
C LEU A 946 -21.63 -22.51 -33.93
N GLY A 947 -22.40 -21.85 -33.05
CA GLY A 947 -23.67 -21.23 -33.44
C GLY A 947 -23.47 -20.21 -34.57
N HIS A 948 -24.28 -20.32 -35.63
CA HIS A 948 -24.23 -19.44 -36.81
C HIS A 948 -22.88 -19.44 -37.56
N VAL A 949 -22.05 -20.48 -37.41
CA VAL A 949 -20.77 -20.59 -38.12
C VAL A 949 -20.98 -20.89 -39.61
N ASP A 950 -20.07 -20.41 -40.47
CA ASP A 950 -19.99 -20.85 -41.87
C ASP A 950 -18.86 -21.89 -42.02
N LEU A 951 -19.23 -23.15 -42.21
CA LEU A 951 -18.38 -24.32 -42.46
C LEU A 951 -18.55 -24.84 -43.89
N SER A 952 -19.00 -24.01 -44.83
CA SER A 952 -19.21 -24.44 -46.21
C SER A 952 -17.91 -24.98 -46.84
N ASP A 953 -18.03 -26.13 -47.51
CA ASP A 953 -16.91 -26.88 -48.11
C ASP A 953 -15.77 -27.25 -47.13
N ALA A 954 -15.98 -27.18 -45.81
CA ALA A 954 -14.96 -27.54 -44.82
C ALA A 954 -14.72 -29.05 -44.77
N ASN A 955 -13.47 -29.46 -44.47
CA ASN A 955 -13.11 -30.85 -44.24
C ASN A 955 -13.09 -31.17 -42.74
N LEU A 956 -14.11 -31.87 -42.26
CA LEU A 956 -14.31 -32.35 -40.89
C LEU A 956 -14.12 -33.87 -40.77
N HIS A 957 -13.39 -34.50 -41.70
CA HIS A 957 -13.19 -35.95 -41.73
C HIS A 957 -12.60 -36.47 -40.41
N GLY A 958 -13.33 -37.35 -39.72
CA GLY A 958 -12.93 -37.93 -38.45
C GLY A 958 -12.83 -36.95 -37.27
N ALA A 959 -13.41 -35.74 -37.39
CA ALA A 959 -13.41 -34.76 -36.31
C ALA A 959 -14.32 -35.19 -35.15
N ASP A 960 -13.95 -34.81 -33.93
CA ASP A 960 -14.78 -34.98 -32.74
C ASP A 960 -15.62 -33.71 -32.51
N LEU A 961 -16.90 -33.81 -32.79
CA LEU A 961 -17.94 -32.78 -32.66
C LEU A 961 -18.95 -33.17 -31.56
N SER A 962 -18.54 -33.96 -30.57
CA SER A 962 -19.39 -34.37 -29.44
C SER A 962 -19.92 -33.16 -28.67
N ASP A 963 -21.22 -33.14 -28.36
CA ASP A 963 -21.90 -32.08 -27.59
C ASP A 963 -21.70 -30.65 -28.14
N VAL A 964 -21.36 -30.53 -29.43
CA VAL A 964 -21.11 -29.24 -30.08
C VAL A 964 -22.41 -28.47 -30.32
N ASN A 965 -22.37 -27.15 -30.19
CA ASN A 965 -23.49 -26.29 -30.62
C ASN A 965 -23.29 -25.85 -32.08
N LEU A 966 -24.03 -26.42 -33.03
CA LEU A 966 -24.04 -26.09 -34.45
C LEU A 966 -25.36 -25.42 -34.90
N ARG A 967 -26.07 -24.77 -33.97
CA ARG A 967 -27.35 -24.14 -34.28
C ARG A 967 -27.21 -23.10 -35.39
N HIS A 968 -28.04 -23.21 -36.42
CA HIS A 968 -28.02 -22.32 -37.58
C HIS A 968 -26.67 -22.23 -38.32
N ALA A 969 -25.80 -23.24 -38.17
CA ALA A 969 -24.55 -23.33 -38.91
C ALA A 969 -24.79 -23.67 -40.38
N ASP A 970 -23.91 -23.19 -41.27
CA ASP A 970 -23.87 -23.62 -42.66
C ASP A 970 -22.76 -24.66 -42.86
N LEU A 971 -23.12 -25.93 -43.06
CA LEU A 971 -22.21 -27.04 -43.37
C LEU A 971 -22.38 -27.51 -44.82
N SER A 972 -22.86 -26.64 -45.72
CA SER A 972 -23.11 -27.01 -47.11
C SER A 972 -21.83 -27.49 -47.81
N GLY A 973 -21.86 -28.67 -48.40
CA GLY A 973 -20.69 -29.28 -49.07
C GLY A 973 -19.60 -29.82 -48.14
N ALA A 974 -19.77 -29.75 -46.81
CA ALA A 974 -18.75 -30.18 -45.86
C ALA A 974 -18.51 -31.71 -45.89
N ASP A 975 -17.26 -32.13 -45.67
CA ASP A 975 -16.86 -33.53 -45.51
C ASP A 975 -16.86 -33.92 -44.02
N LEU A 976 -17.89 -34.64 -43.59
CA LEU A 976 -18.10 -35.14 -42.22
C LEU A 976 -17.89 -36.66 -42.14
N ILE A 977 -17.17 -37.28 -43.09
CA ILE A 977 -16.99 -38.73 -43.11
C ILE A 977 -16.32 -39.19 -41.82
N GLY A 978 -16.97 -40.12 -41.11
CA GLY A 978 -16.48 -40.69 -39.85
C GLY A 978 -16.41 -39.70 -38.68
N ALA A 979 -17.06 -38.54 -38.75
CA ALA A 979 -17.10 -37.57 -37.66
C ALA A 979 -17.99 -38.05 -36.49
N TYR A 980 -17.63 -37.65 -35.27
CA TYR A 980 -18.38 -37.94 -34.04
C TYR A 980 -19.24 -36.76 -33.66
N LEU A 981 -20.56 -36.85 -33.79
CA LEU A 981 -21.55 -35.80 -33.55
C LEU A 981 -22.50 -36.18 -32.38
N ASN A 982 -22.07 -37.07 -31.49
CA ASN A 982 -22.93 -37.51 -30.39
C ASN A 982 -23.36 -36.33 -29.50
N GLY A 983 -24.66 -36.17 -29.27
CA GLY A 983 -25.23 -35.07 -28.48
C GLY A 983 -25.14 -33.67 -29.12
N ALA A 984 -24.69 -33.56 -30.39
CA ALA A 984 -24.56 -32.28 -31.07
C ALA A 984 -25.92 -31.58 -31.31
N SER A 985 -25.98 -30.25 -31.19
CA SER A 985 -27.16 -29.46 -31.53
C SER A 985 -27.04 -28.85 -32.93
N LEU A 986 -27.73 -29.41 -33.91
CA LEU A 986 -27.77 -29.01 -35.31
C LEU A 986 -29.08 -28.28 -35.66
N CYS A 987 -29.78 -27.73 -34.67
CA CYS A 987 -31.09 -27.10 -34.88
C CYS A 987 -30.99 -25.94 -35.89
N GLY A 988 -31.73 -26.05 -37.00
CA GLY A 988 -31.74 -25.08 -38.09
C GLY A 988 -30.46 -25.01 -38.93
N ALA A 989 -29.54 -25.98 -38.83
CA ALA A 989 -28.31 -26.02 -39.62
C ALA A 989 -28.55 -26.44 -41.08
N SER A 990 -27.75 -25.93 -42.02
CA SER A 990 -27.72 -26.40 -43.41
C SER A 990 -26.65 -27.48 -43.58
N LEU A 991 -27.05 -28.66 -44.04
CA LEU A 991 -26.18 -29.79 -44.39
C LEU A 991 -26.32 -30.13 -45.88
N CYS A 992 -26.69 -29.15 -46.70
CA CYS A 992 -26.94 -29.35 -48.12
C CYS A 992 -25.70 -29.89 -48.83
N ASN A 993 -25.82 -31.03 -49.53
CA ASN A 993 -24.69 -31.72 -50.19
C ASN A 993 -23.55 -32.17 -49.25
N ALA A 994 -23.72 -32.17 -47.93
CA ALA A 994 -22.70 -32.62 -46.99
C ALA A 994 -22.50 -34.15 -47.05
N SER A 995 -21.27 -34.61 -46.77
CA SER A 995 -20.91 -36.03 -46.74
C SER A 995 -20.78 -36.54 -45.31
N LEU A 996 -21.79 -37.26 -44.80
CA LEU A 996 -21.84 -37.83 -43.44
C LEU A 996 -21.63 -39.35 -43.42
N ASN A 997 -20.89 -39.91 -44.39
CA ASN A 997 -20.71 -41.36 -44.47
C ASN A 997 -20.07 -41.89 -43.17
N SER A 998 -20.71 -42.90 -42.56
CA SER A 998 -20.26 -43.51 -41.29
C SER A 998 -20.07 -42.51 -40.14
N ALA A 999 -20.72 -41.35 -40.17
CA ALA A 999 -20.73 -40.42 -39.04
C ALA A 999 -21.60 -40.96 -37.90
N ASP A 1000 -21.23 -40.62 -36.66
CA ASP A 1000 -21.96 -41.00 -35.45
C ASP A 1000 -22.79 -39.82 -34.96
N LEU A 1001 -24.12 -39.85 -35.10
CA LEU A 1001 -25.02 -38.79 -34.67
C LEU A 1001 -25.91 -39.23 -33.49
N ILE A 1002 -25.43 -40.14 -32.64
CA ILE A 1002 -26.22 -40.63 -31.50
C ILE A 1002 -26.66 -39.47 -30.60
N GLY A 1003 -27.97 -39.34 -30.36
CA GLY A 1003 -28.52 -38.30 -29.49
C GLY A 1003 -28.44 -36.87 -30.03
N ALA A 1004 -28.08 -36.68 -31.31
CA ALA A 1004 -28.00 -35.34 -31.91
C ALA A 1004 -29.40 -34.72 -32.11
N ASP A 1005 -29.48 -33.38 -32.06
CA ASP A 1005 -30.70 -32.60 -32.33
C ASP A 1005 -30.65 -31.95 -33.72
N LEU A 1006 -31.41 -32.49 -34.67
CA LEU A 1006 -31.53 -32.03 -36.04
C LEU A 1006 -32.75 -31.13 -36.27
N CYS A 1007 -33.41 -30.59 -35.22
CA CYS A 1007 -34.67 -29.88 -35.39
C CYS A 1007 -34.57 -28.71 -36.40
N GLY A 1008 -35.29 -28.76 -37.53
CA GLY A 1008 -35.29 -27.75 -38.59
C GLY A 1008 -34.05 -27.76 -39.51
N ALA A 1009 -33.18 -28.76 -39.41
CA ALA A 1009 -31.99 -28.88 -40.25
C ALA A 1009 -32.33 -29.22 -41.72
N ASP A 1010 -31.48 -28.81 -42.65
CA ASP A 1010 -31.61 -29.10 -44.10
C ASP A 1010 -30.59 -30.14 -44.58
N LEU A 1011 -31.05 -31.37 -44.81
CA LEU A 1011 -30.27 -32.50 -45.31
C LEU A 1011 -30.40 -32.69 -46.83
N SER A 1012 -30.81 -31.66 -47.59
CA SER A 1012 -31.05 -31.77 -49.02
C SER A 1012 -29.79 -32.24 -49.78
N SER A 1013 -29.89 -33.40 -50.44
CA SER A 1013 -28.78 -34.04 -51.17
C SER A 1013 -27.58 -34.44 -50.30
N ALA A 1014 -27.73 -34.50 -48.98
CA ALA A 1014 -26.70 -35.01 -48.08
C ALA A 1014 -26.48 -36.52 -48.26
N ASN A 1015 -25.27 -36.99 -47.97
CA ASN A 1015 -24.91 -38.40 -48.06
C ASN A 1015 -24.71 -39.01 -46.67
N LEU A 1016 -25.67 -39.81 -46.18
CA LEU A 1016 -25.64 -40.41 -44.84
C LEU A 1016 -25.27 -41.91 -44.85
N ILE A 1017 -24.62 -42.42 -45.89
CA ILE A 1017 -24.36 -43.87 -46.00
C ILE A 1017 -23.63 -44.43 -44.76
N GLY A 1018 -24.23 -45.41 -44.09
CA GLY A 1018 -23.65 -46.07 -42.91
C GLY A 1018 -23.66 -45.24 -41.62
N ALA A 1019 -24.29 -44.06 -41.60
CA ALA A 1019 -24.37 -43.20 -40.42
C ALA A 1019 -25.22 -43.84 -39.30
N GLU A 1020 -24.87 -43.53 -38.05
CA GLU A 1020 -25.58 -43.99 -36.85
C GLU A 1020 -26.46 -42.87 -36.28
N LEU A 1021 -27.76 -43.13 -36.13
CA LEU A 1021 -28.80 -42.13 -35.87
C LEU A 1021 -29.63 -42.45 -34.60
N SER A 1022 -29.17 -43.37 -33.74
CA SER A 1022 -29.88 -43.75 -32.51
C SER A 1022 -30.16 -42.54 -31.59
N ASP A 1023 -31.31 -42.54 -30.93
CA ASP A 1023 -31.72 -41.52 -29.94
C ASP A 1023 -31.77 -40.06 -30.45
N LEU A 1024 -31.70 -39.82 -31.77
CA LEU A 1024 -31.73 -38.45 -32.32
C LEU A 1024 -33.10 -37.77 -32.20
N THR A 1025 -33.10 -36.43 -32.27
CA THR A 1025 -34.32 -35.61 -32.39
C THR A 1025 -34.39 -34.96 -33.77
N ALA A 1026 -35.43 -35.22 -34.56
CA ALA A 1026 -35.59 -34.73 -35.93
C ALA A 1026 -36.95 -34.04 -36.15
N GLY A 1027 -37.24 -32.98 -35.40
CA GLY A 1027 -38.41 -32.12 -35.68
C GLY A 1027 -38.22 -31.32 -36.97
N GLU A 1028 -39.18 -31.28 -37.89
CA GLU A 1028 -39.18 -30.36 -39.06
C GLU A 1028 -37.93 -30.39 -39.99
N VAL A 1029 -37.22 -31.52 -40.06
CA VAL A 1029 -36.05 -31.70 -40.97
C VAL A 1029 -36.47 -31.62 -42.44
N LYS A 1030 -35.62 -31.04 -43.30
CA LYS A 1030 -35.79 -31.03 -44.76
C LYS A 1030 -34.84 -32.02 -45.43
N TRP A 1031 -35.29 -32.67 -46.50
CA TRP A 1031 -34.48 -33.58 -47.33
C TRP A 1031 -34.98 -33.60 -48.77
N SER A 1032 -34.20 -34.15 -49.70
CA SER A 1032 -34.55 -34.25 -51.13
C SER A 1032 -34.47 -35.69 -51.66
N GLU A 1033 -34.95 -35.95 -52.88
CA GLU A 1033 -34.80 -37.26 -53.54
C GLU A 1033 -33.34 -37.69 -53.74
N ARG A 1034 -32.39 -36.75 -53.63
CA ARG A 1034 -30.96 -37.02 -53.78
C ARG A 1034 -30.26 -37.32 -52.45
N THR A 1035 -30.96 -37.15 -51.32
CA THR A 1035 -30.41 -37.49 -50.00
C THR A 1035 -30.23 -39.01 -49.91
N LYS A 1036 -29.02 -39.46 -49.58
CA LYS A 1036 -28.65 -40.89 -49.55
C LYS A 1036 -28.76 -41.45 -48.15
N TRP A 1037 -29.49 -42.55 -48.02
CA TRP A 1037 -29.85 -43.18 -46.74
C TRP A 1037 -29.40 -44.65 -46.65
N GLU A 1038 -28.57 -45.16 -47.56
CA GLU A 1038 -28.20 -46.57 -47.56
C GLU A 1038 -27.43 -46.95 -46.27
N ASP A 1039 -27.77 -48.10 -45.68
CA ASP A 1039 -27.13 -48.65 -44.47
C ASP A 1039 -27.15 -47.73 -43.21
N VAL A 1040 -28.05 -46.74 -43.16
CA VAL A 1040 -28.28 -45.92 -41.96
C VAL A 1040 -28.84 -46.78 -40.83
N ARG A 1041 -28.29 -46.62 -39.62
CA ARG A 1041 -28.63 -47.42 -38.42
C ARG A 1041 -29.29 -46.57 -37.34
N GLY A 1042 -30.10 -47.18 -36.48
CA GLY A 1042 -30.64 -46.55 -35.26
C GLY A 1042 -31.80 -45.57 -35.45
N LEU A 1043 -32.24 -45.33 -36.69
CA LEU A 1043 -33.32 -44.38 -36.99
C LEU A 1043 -34.68 -44.81 -36.40
N ASP A 1044 -34.87 -46.10 -36.15
CA ASP A 1044 -36.03 -46.69 -35.47
C ASP A 1044 -36.08 -46.35 -33.97
N ALA A 1045 -34.93 -46.06 -33.35
CA ALA A 1045 -34.81 -45.65 -31.95
C ALA A 1045 -34.85 -44.12 -31.74
N ALA A 1046 -35.01 -43.33 -32.80
CA ALA A 1046 -35.03 -41.87 -32.72
C ALA A 1046 -36.31 -41.33 -32.04
N VAL A 1047 -36.16 -40.28 -31.22
CA VAL A 1047 -37.20 -39.77 -30.31
C VAL A 1047 -38.34 -39.06 -31.06
N SER A 1048 -38.04 -38.38 -32.18
CA SER A 1048 -39.02 -37.63 -32.97
C SER A 1048 -38.59 -37.56 -34.43
N VAL A 1049 -39.13 -38.44 -35.29
CA VAL A 1049 -38.85 -38.46 -36.74
C VAL A 1049 -40.12 -38.08 -37.52
N PRO A 1050 -40.04 -37.25 -38.58
CA PRO A 1050 -41.22 -36.87 -39.37
C PRO A 1050 -41.85 -38.11 -40.02
N GLU A 1051 -43.18 -38.24 -39.95
CA GLU A 1051 -43.91 -39.41 -40.49
C GLU A 1051 -43.64 -39.65 -41.99
N ALA A 1052 -43.44 -38.58 -42.78
CA ALA A 1052 -43.08 -38.69 -44.18
C ALA A 1052 -41.72 -39.37 -44.40
N LEU A 1053 -40.74 -39.13 -43.52
CA LEU A 1053 -39.42 -39.75 -43.58
C LEU A 1053 -39.50 -41.24 -43.19
N LYS A 1054 -40.27 -41.57 -42.14
CA LYS A 1054 -40.52 -42.97 -41.75
C LYS A 1054 -41.16 -43.76 -42.89
N HIS A 1055 -42.15 -43.19 -43.56
CA HIS A 1055 -42.81 -43.83 -44.71
C HIS A 1055 -41.85 -44.02 -45.89
N GLN A 1056 -41.02 -43.03 -46.21
CA GLN A 1056 -40.03 -43.13 -47.29
C GLN A 1056 -39.01 -44.25 -47.05
N LEU A 1057 -38.61 -44.47 -45.79
CA LEU A 1057 -37.60 -45.44 -45.41
C LEU A 1057 -38.17 -46.81 -45.02
N GLY A 1058 -39.49 -47.00 -45.08
CA GLY A 1058 -40.15 -48.27 -44.75
C GLY A 1058 -40.13 -48.64 -43.27
N LEU A 1059 -40.05 -47.64 -42.38
CA LEU A 1059 -39.96 -47.79 -40.91
C LEU A 1059 -41.31 -47.62 -40.18
N GLY A 1060 -42.43 -47.70 -40.91
CA GLY A 1060 -43.80 -47.42 -40.42
C GLY A 1060 -44.58 -48.65 -39.96
#